data_AF-A0A6N2LZG9-F1
#
_entry.id   AF-A0A6N2LZG9-F1
#
_cell.length_a   1.000
_cell.length_b   1.000
_cell.length_c   1.000
_cell.angle_alpha   90.00
_cell.angle_beta   90.00
_cell.angle_gamma   90.00
#
_symmetry.space_group_name_H-M   'P 1'
#
loop_
_entity.id
_entity.type
_entity.pdbx_description
1 polymer ?
#
loop_
_entity_poly.entity_id
_entity_poly.type
_entity_poly.pdbx_seq_one_letter_code
_entity_poly.pdbx_strand_id
1 'polypeptide(L)'
;MSNRRPPPPAPARPESQPYNIIPIQNLLADHPSLRYPEVRAAAAALRTVGNLRKPPYAQWHHSMDLLDWLALLFGFQKDNVRNQREHLVLHLANAQMRLTPPPDNIDTLDAGVLRRFRRKLLKNYTKWCDYLNRKSNIWISDRSADLRRELLYVSLFLLIWGESANLRFMPECICFIFHNMCYELNRILEDYIDENTGLPVMPSISGENAFLNGVVKPIYETVRREVDRSFNGAAPHSAWRNYDDLNEYFWSKRCFDRLKWPIDLGSNFFVTSGSKKKVGKTGFVEQRSFWNIIRSFDRLWVILILFLQAGIIVAWEEKEYPWNALKSRDVQVRVLTVFFTWSGLRFLQSLLDAGTQYNLVSRETLVLGVRMILKSVVAVCWMIVFAVFYGKIWSQRNSDLRRSPRDLSWSSEANKKVVTFLEVALVFVSPEILALVLLILPWVRNFLENTNWKILRMLTWWFQSSSFIGRGLREGLVDNIKYTLFWVVVLATKFGFSYFMQIKPMVKPSKQLLKLKDVNYEWHEFFDHSNRLSVGLLWLPVVLIYLMDLQIWYAIYSSFVGAGVGLFQHLGEIRNIQQLRLRFQFFASAIQFNLMPEEQLLNARGTFKSKFKDAIHRLKLRYGFGQPYKKLESNQVEANKFALIWNEIILIFREEDIISDKELELMELPQNSWNVRVIRWPSFLLCNELLLALSQAKELVDAPDKWLWYKICKNEYRRCAVIEAYDSVKHLLLEIIETTTEEHSIITVLFQEIDHSLQIEKFTKTFNMTALPNFHAKLIKLLELLHKPKQDRPTGGRYSTGSI
;
A
#
# COMPACT_ATOMS: atom_id res chain seq x y z
N MET A 1 17.10 -30.42 -76.78
CA MET A 1 17.66 -29.26 -76.05
C MET A 1 16.73 -28.94 -74.89
N SER A 2 17.12 -29.30 -73.66
CA SER A 2 16.26 -29.20 -72.47
C SER A 2 16.65 -28.04 -71.56
N ASN A 3 15.66 -27.21 -71.21
CA ASN A 3 15.71 -26.19 -70.16
C ASN A 3 16.07 -26.81 -68.79
N ARG A 4 17.16 -26.34 -68.17
CA ARG A 4 17.42 -26.50 -66.72
C ARG A 4 17.11 -25.17 -66.02
N ARG A 5 16.09 -25.17 -65.17
CA ARG A 5 15.78 -24.08 -64.24
C ARG A 5 16.89 -23.98 -63.17
N PRO A 6 17.23 -22.77 -62.70
CA PRO A 6 18.14 -22.61 -61.56
C PRO A 6 17.50 -23.16 -60.27
N PRO A 7 18.30 -23.58 -59.28
CA PRO A 7 17.79 -24.10 -58.02
C PRO A 7 17.04 -22.99 -57.26
N PRO A 8 16.04 -23.35 -56.44
CA PRO A 8 15.33 -22.38 -55.61
C PRO A 8 16.31 -21.75 -54.60
N PRO A 9 16.12 -20.47 -54.23
CA PRO A 9 16.93 -19.85 -53.20
C PRO A 9 16.73 -20.61 -51.88
N ALA A 10 17.82 -20.78 -51.13
CA ALA A 10 17.77 -21.33 -49.78
C ALA A 10 16.77 -20.52 -48.94
N PRO A 11 15.99 -21.15 -48.03
CA PRO A 11 15.09 -20.42 -47.17
C PRO A 11 15.90 -19.39 -46.39
N ALA A 12 15.51 -18.12 -46.51
CA ALA A 12 16.07 -17.04 -45.71
C ALA A 12 15.99 -17.45 -44.23
N ARG A 13 17.12 -17.36 -43.51
CA ARG A 13 17.10 -17.42 -42.05
C ARG A 13 16.09 -16.37 -41.59
N PRO A 14 15.17 -16.67 -40.66
CA PRO A 14 14.26 -15.65 -40.16
C PRO A 14 15.12 -14.53 -39.57
N GLU A 15 15.15 -13.39 -40.26
CA GLU A 15 15.73 -12.17 -39.74
C GLU A 15 15.03 -11.88 -38.42
N SER A 16 15.82 -11.87 -37.36
CA SER A 16 15.38 -11.72 -35.98
C SER A 16 14.79 -10.34 -35.78
N GLN A 17 13.49 -10.17 -36.04
CA GLN A 17 12.78 -9.02 -35.48
C GLN A 17 12.98 -9.05 -33.96
N PRO A 18 13.53 -7.97 -33.37
CA PRO A 18 13.74 -7.92 -31.93
C PRO A 18 12.37 -7.83 -31.26
N TYR A 19 11.87 -8.97 -30.77
CA TYR A 19 10.68 -9.01 -29.93
C TYR A 19 10.93 -8.29 -28.58
N ASN A 20 12.18 -8.31 -28.11
CA ASN A 20 12.66 -7.75 -26.85
C ASN A 20 13.68 -6.63 -27.09
N ILE A 21 13.80 -5.71 -26.13
CA ILE A 21 14.64 -4.50 -26.24
C ILE A 21 16.13 -4.88 -26.26
N ILE A 22 16.54 -5.87 -25.46
CA ILE A 22 17.92 -6.36 -25.41
C ILE A 22 18.10 -7.57 -26.36
N PRO A 23 19.06 -7.53 -27.30
CA PRO A 23 19.35 -8.66 -28.19
C PRO A 23 20.19 -9.75 -27.50
N ILE A 24 19.62 -10.39 -26.47
CA ILE A 24 20.29 -11.40 -25.62
C ILE A 24 20.74 -12.64 -26.42
N GLN A 25 20.07 -12.90 -27.54
CA GLN A 25 20.37 -13.99 -28.47
C GLN A 25 21.60 -13.71 -29.34
N ASN A 26 21.97 -12.44 -29.54
CA ASN A 26 23.13 -12.04 -30.32
C ASN A 26 24.00 -11.03 -29.55
N LEU A 27 24.93 -11.55 -28.73
CA LEU A 27 25.89 -10.74 -27.96
C LEU A 27 26.89 -9.96 -28.81
N LEU A 28 26.95 -10.25 -30.13
CA LEU A 28 27.79 -9.55 -31.09
C LEU A 28 27.00 -8.50 -31.90
N ALA A 29 25.70 -8.31 -31.60
CA ALA A 29 24.91 -7.26 -32.22
C ALA A 29 25.42 -5.88 -31.78
N ASP A 30 25.51 -4.93 -32.71
CA ASP A 30 25.82 -3.53 -32.40
C ASP A 30 24.58 -2.86 -31.79
N HIS A 31 24.34 -3.13 -30.50
CA HIS A 31 23.22 -2.58 -29.75
C HIS A 31 23.73 -1.84 -28.50
N PRO A 32 23.23 -0.62 -28.19
CA PRO A 32 23.72 0.19 -27.07
C PRO A 32 23.72 -0.52 -25.72
N SER A 33 22.73 -1.40 -25.46
CA SER A 33 22.66 -2.14 -24.20
C SER A 33 23.80 -3.14 -23.99
N LEU A 34 24.42 -3.65 -25.06
CA LEU A 34 25.55 -4.58 -24.97
C LEU A 34 26.90 -3.87 -24.73
N ARG A 35 26.93 -2.53 -24.75
CA ARG A 35 28.11 -1.76 -24.34
C ARG A 35 28.41 -1.92 -22.85
N TYR A 36 27.38 -2.15 -22.04
CA TYR A 36 27.50 -2.39 -20.61
C TYR A 36 28.04 -3.80 -20.32
N PRO A 37 29.22 -3.94 -19.67
CA PRO A 37 29.82 -5.23 -19.38
C PRO A 37 28.94 -6.12 -18.49
N GLU A 38 28.15 -5.53 -17.59
CA GLU A 38 27.27 -6.25 -16.68
C GLU A 38 26.12 -6.95 -17.42
N VAL A 39 25.61 -6.35 -18.49
CA VAL A 39 24.58 -6.94 -19.35
C VAL A 39 25.17 -8.13 -20.11
N ARG A 40 26.39 -8.00 -20.64
CA ARG A 40 27.11 -9.10 -21.30
C ARG A 40 27.41 -10.23 -20.31
N ALA A 41 27.87 -9.90 -19.10
CA ALA A 41 28.18 -10.86 -18.05
C ALA A 41 26.95 -11.69 -17.65
N ALA A 42 25.81 -11.04 -17.41
CA ALA A 42 24.56 -11.73 -17.06
C ALA A 42 24.05 -12.61 -18.22
N ALA A 43 24.10 -12.12 -19.46
CA ALA A 43 23.68 -12.89 -20.62
C ALA A 43 24.63 -14.07 -20.93
N ALA A 44 25.93 -13.91 -20.74
CA ALA A 44 26.92 -14.97 -20.87
C ALA A 44 26.72 -16.07 -19.81
N ALA A 45 26.41 -15.69 -18.57
CA ALA A 45 26.12 -16.63 -17.50
C ALA A 45 24.90 -17.53 -17.78
N LEU A 46 23.91 -17.06 -18.55
CA LEU A 46 22.77 -17.89 -18.97
C LEU A 46 23.15 -18.94 -20.02
N ARG A 47 24.20 -18.70 -20.82
CA ARG A 47 24.65 -19.63 -21.87
C ARG A 47 25.52 -20.78 -21.35
N THR A 48 25.88 -20.79 -20.05
CA THR A 48 26.72 -21.84 -19.46
C THR A 48 25.93 -23.13 -19.17
N VAL A 49 25.34 -23.73 -20.21
CA VAL A 49 24.55 -24.98 -20.12
C VAL A 49 25.44 -26.18 -19.76
N GLY A 50 26.70 -26.19 -20.20
CA GLY A 50 27.69 -27.21 -19.84
C GLY A 50 27.25 -28.63 -20.21
N ASN A 51 27.36 -29.56 -19.25
CA ASN A 51 27.11 -30.99 -19.45
C ASN A 51 25.67 -31.41 -19.12
N LEU A 52 24.71 -30.48 -19.05
CA LEU A 52 23.32 -30.84 -18.77
C LEU A 52 22.78 -31.80 -19.84
N ARG A 53 22.03 -32.82 -19.39
CA ARG A 53 21.36 -33.76 -20.28
C ARG A 53 20.41 -33.03 -21.22
N LYS A 54 20.53 -33.30 -22.52
CA LYS A 54 19.72 -32.66 -23.56
C LYS A 54 18.29 -33.23 -23.54
N PRO A 55 17.25 -32.38 -23.76
CA PRO A 55 15.86 -32.84 -23.82
C PRO A 55 15.68 -33.87 -24.95
N PRO A 56 14.97 -35.00 -24.72
CA PRO A 56 14.84 -36.07 -25.72
C PRO A 56 13.88 -35.75 -26.88
N TYR A 57 12.97 -34.78 -26.70
CA TYR A 57 11.86 -34.51 -27.63
C TYR A 57 12.09 -33.32 -28.58
N ALA A 58 13.22 -32.61 -28.47
CA ALA A 58 13.51 -31.42 -29.26
C ALA A 58 14.99 -31.33 -29.68
N GLN A 59 15.25 -30.80 -30.88
CA GLN A 59 16.60 -30.58 -31.37
C GLN A 59 17.30 -29.47 -30.59
N TRP A 60 18.44 -29.80 -29.98
CA TRP A 60 19.25 -28.84 -29.23
C TRP A 60 20.17 -28.04 -30.15
N HIS A 61 20.06 -26.72 -30.14
CA HIS A 61 20.93 -25.81 -30.89
C HIS A 61 22.00 -25.20 -29.96
N HIS A 62 23.21 -24.95 -30.48
CA HIS A 62 24.31 -24.35 -29.71
C HIS A 62 24.04 -22.92 -29.22
N SER A 63 23.05 -22.23 -29.79
CA SER A 63 22.60 -20.90 -29.37
C SER A 63 21.63 -20.90 -28.18
N MET A 64 21.13 -22.07 -27.76
CA MET A 64 20.16 -22.21 -26.68
C MET A 64 20.82 -22.06 -25.30
N ASP A 65 20.08 -21.46 -24.38
CA ASP A 65 20.55 -21.16 -23.03
C ASP A 65 19.85 -21.99 -21.94
N LEU A 66 20.16 -21.71 -20.67
CA LEU A 66 19.56 -22.42 -19.52
C LEU A 66 18.03 -22.28 -19.46
N LEU A 67 17.45 -21.18 -19.94
CA LEU A 67 16.00 -20.99 -19.95
C LEU A 67 15.35 -21.79 -21.08
N ASP A 68 15.98 -21.88 -22.25
CA ASP A 68 15.53 -22.76 -23.33
C ASP A 68 15.56 -24.23 -22.87
N TRP A 69 16.58 -24.62 -22.10
CA TRP A 69 16.67 -25.96 -21.51
C TRP A 69 15.49 -26.25 -20.56
N LEU A 70 15.16 -25.32 -19.65
CA LEU A 70 13.98 -25.44 -18.78
C LEU A 70 12.67 -25.46 -19.58
N ALA A 71 12.58 -24.63 -20.62
CA ALA A 71 11.40 -24.54 -21.49
C ALA A 71 11.10 -25.85 -22.20
N LEU A 72 12.12 -26.49 -22.76
CA LEU A 72 11.98 -27.76 -23.47
C LEU A 72 11.65 -28.93 -22.54
N LEU A 73 12.13 -28.90 -21.29
CA LEU A 73 11.84 -29.95 -20.31
C LEU A 73 10.43 -29.84 -19.72
N PHE A 74 10.05 -28.65 -19.24
CA PHE A 74 8.79 -28.43 -18.53
C PHE A 74 7.65 -27.92 -19.41
N GLY A 75 7.92 -27.59 -20.67
CA GLY A 75 6.90 -27.18 -21.64
C GLY A 75 6.38 -25.76 -21.46
N PHE A 76 7.28 -24.79 -21.22
CA PHE A 76 6.96 -23.37 -21.12
C PHE A 76 6.76 -22.73 -22.52
N GLN A 77 5.96 -21.67 -22.60
CA GLN A 77 5.70 -20.90 -23.82
C GLN A 77 6.96 -20.14 -24.26
N LYS A 78 7.23 -20.13 -25.58
CA LYS A 78 8.42 -19.49 -26.17
C LYS A 78 8.51 -17.99 -25.84
N ASP A 79 7.38 -17.27 -25.88
CA ASP A 79 7.35 -15.83 -25.62
C ASP A 79 7.55 -15.52 -24.14
N ASN A 80 7.01 -16.34 -23.23
CA ASN A 80 7.28 -16.23 -21.80
C ASN A 80 8.78 -16.39 -21.51
N VAL A 81 9.42 -17.38 -22.13
CA VAL A 81 10.86 -17.62 -22.00
C VAL A 81 11.67 -16.42 -22.47
N ARG A 82 11.32 -15.83 -23.61
CA ARG A 82 11.96 -14.60 -24.11
C ARG A 82 11.82 -13.45 -23.12
N ASN A 83 10.61 -13.20 -22.62
CA ASN A 83 10.33 -12.12 -21.67
C ASN A 83 11.08 -12.31 -20.33
N GLN A 84 11.02 -13.51 -19.76
CA GLN A 84 11.69 -13.78 -18.47
C GLN A 84 13.22 -13.79 -18.59
N ARG A 85 13.76 -14.15 -19.76
CA ARG A 85 15.19 -14.03 -20.05
C ARG A 85 15.65 -12.58 -19.94
N GLU A 86 14.96 -11.67 -20.62
CA GLU A 86 15.29 -10.23 -20.56
C GLU A 86 15.12 -9.66 -19.17
N HIS A 87 14.01 -9.99 -18.51
CA HIS A 87 13.75 -9.59 -17.15
C HIS A 87 14.86 -10.03 -16.18
N LEU A 88 15.32 -11.28 -16.28
CA LEU A 88 16.40 -11.80 -15.45
C LEU A 88 17.74 -11.09 -15.72
N VAL A 89 18.10 -10.90 -16.99
CA VAL A 89 19.33 -10.18 -17.38
C VAL A 89 19.33 -8.76 -16.82
N LEU A 90 18.21 -8.04 -16.94
CA LEU A 90 18.07 -6.68 -16.41
C LEU A 90 18.22 -6.62 -14.89
N HIS A 91 17.60 -7.53 -14.13
CA HIS A 91 17.75 -7.55 -12.67
C HIS A 91 19.17 -7.84 -12.23
N LEU A 92 19.84 -8.80 -12.87
CA LEU A 92 21.21 -9.17 -12.52
C LEU A 92 22.20 -8.06 -12.90
N ALA A 93 22.09 -7.50 -14.10
CA ALA A 93 22.93 -6.40 -14.55
C ALA A 93 22.77 -5.17 -13.64
N ASN A 94 21.53 -4.74 -13.37
CA ASN A 94 21.26 -3.61 -12.47
C ASN A 94 21.78 -3.83 -11.05
N ALA A 95 21.73 -5.07 -10.54
CA ALA A 95 22.24 -5.38 -9.22
C ALA A 95 23.77 -5.42 -9.17
N GLN A 96 24.42 -5.84 -10.25
CA GLN A 96 25.88 -5.83 -10.39
C GLN A 96 26.43 -4.42 -10.53
N MET A 97 25.78 -3.55 -11.31
CA MET A 97 26.16 -2.12 -11.45
C MET A 97 26.13 -1.35 -10.12
N ARG A 98 25.38 -1.84 -9.12
CA ARG A 98 25.26 -1.22 -7.78
C ARG A 98 26.28 -1.75 -6.76
N LEU A 99 27.20 -2.62 -7.16
CA LEU A 99 28.26 -3.11 -6.27
C LEU A 99 29.25 -1.99 -5.94
N THR A 100 29.67 -1.90 -4.67
CA THR A 100 30.73 -1.00 -4.22
C THR A 100 31.61 -1.72 -3.21
N PRO A 101 32.90 -2.00 -3.52
CA PRO A 101 33.57 -1.74 -4.80
C PRO A 101 33.01 -2.56 -5.98
N PRO A 102 33.27 -2.16 -7.24
CA PRO A 102 32.93 -2.97 -8.42
C PRO A 102 33.62 -4.35 -8.35
N PRO A 103 33.05 -5.37 -9.02
CA PRO A 103 33.61 -6.73 -9.00
C PRO A 103 34.99 -6.80 -9.67
N ASP A 104 35.84 -7.72 -9.21
CA ASP A 104 37.21 -7.90 -9.72
C ASP A 104 37.26 -8.20 -11.22
N ASN A 105 36.22 -8.86 -11.76
CA ASN A 105 36.04 -9.09 -13.19
C ASN A 105 34.63 -8.69 -13.63
N ILE A 106 34.52 -7.56 -14.32
CA ILE A 106 33.25 -6.92 -14.70
C ILE A 106 32.52 -7.73 -15.80
N ASP A 107 33.24 -8.49 -16.62
CA ASP A 107 32.65 -9.33 -17.68
C ASP A 107 32.10 -10.67 -17.15
N THR A 108 32.22 -10.94 -15.84
CA THR A 108 31.65 -12.13 -15.19
C THR A 108 30.57 -11.77 -14.18
N LEU A 109 29.54 -12.61 -14.07
CA LEU A 109 28.46 -12.41 -13.11
C LEU A 109 28.94 -12.72 -11.69
N ASP A 110 28.80 -11.75 -10.78
CA ASP A 110 29.18 -11.92 -9.38
C ASP A 110 28.23 -12.90 -8.64
N ALA A 111 28.82 -13.90 -7.97
CA ALA A 111 28.08 -14.91 -7.23
C ALA A 111 27.24 -14.33 -6.07
N GLY A 112 27.75 -13.29 -5.42
CA GLY A 112 27.05 -12.58 -4.35
C GLY A 112 25.82 -11.84 -4.84
N VAL A 113 25.85 -11.27 -6.06
CA VAL A 113 24.69 -10.65 -6.72
C VAL A 113 23.59 -11.68 -6.93
N LEU A 114 23.91 -12.80 -7.57
CA LEU A 114 22.94 -13.87 -7.82
C LEU A 114 22.37 -14.42 -6.51
N ARG A 115 23.21 -14.64 -5.50
CA ARG A 115 22.80 -15.14 -4.18
C ARG A 115 21.84 -14.19 -3.46
N ARG A 116 22.12 -12.88 -3.47
CA ARG A 116 21.21 -11.87 -2.92
C ARG A 116 19.90 -11.83 -3.69
N PHE A 117 19.96 -11.91 -5.03
CA PHE A 117 18.77 -11.91 -5.89
C PHE A 117 17.88 -13.12 -5.60
N ARG A 118 18.43 -14.34 -5.59
CA ARG A 118 17.68 -15.57 -5.26
C ARG A 118 17.06 -15.48 -3.88
N ARG A 119 17.84 -15.10 -2.84
CA ARG A 119 17.33 -14.99 -1.46
C ARG A 119 16.16 -14.01 -1.38
N LYS A 120 16.20 -12.92 -2.16
CA LYS A 120 15.10 -11.95 -2.24
C LYS A 120 13.89 -12.53 -2.97
N LEU A 121 14.09 -13.13 -4.15
CA LEU A 121 13.03 -13.70 -4.99
C LEU A 121 12.30 -14.86 -4.30
N LEU A 122 13.05 -15.80 -3.72
CA LEU A 122 12.52 -17.04 -3.11
C LEU A 122 12.25 -16.91 -1.59
N LYS A 123 12.25 -15.68 -1.06
CA LYS A 123 12.01 -15.43 0.37
C LYS A 123 10.65 -15.98 0.82
N ASN A 124 9.62 -15.75 0.02
CA ASN A 124 8.26 -16.20 0.34
C ASN A 124 8.14 -17.72 0.28
N TYR A 125 8.76 -18.37 -0.71
CA TYR A 125 8.84 -19.83 -0.79
C TYR A 125 9.52 -20.45 0.44
N THR A 126 10.63 -19.85 0.89
CA THR A 126 11.34 -20.32 2.09
C THR A 126 10.45 -20.23 3.32
N LYS A 127 9.81 -19.08 3.54
CA LYS A 127 8.84 -18.88 4.64
C LYS A 127 7.65 -19.84 4.58
N TRP A 128 7.15 -20.12 3.38
CA TRP A 128 6.05 -21.06 3.16
C TRP A 128 6.46 -22.51 3.51
N CYS A 129 7.67 -22.93 3.10
CA CYS A 129 8.22 -24.24 3.49
C CYS A 129 8.38 -24.36 5.01
N ASP A 130 8.93 -23.33 5.67
CA ASP A 130 9.11 -23.28 7.12
C ASP A 130 7.75 -23.38 7.85
N TYR A 131 6.75 -22.65 7.36
CA TYR A 131 5.40 -22.66 7.91
C TYR A 131 4.74 -24.04 7.82
N LEU A 132 4.86 -24.71 6.67
CA LEU A 132 4.36 -26.07 6.48
C LEU A 132 5.23 -27.14 7.15
N ASN A 133 6.38 -26.78 7.74
CA ASN A 133 7.41 -27.71 8.21
C ASN A 133 7.79 -28.73 7.12
N ARG A 134 8.11 -28.23 5.92
CA ARG A 134 8.64 -29.00 4.78
C ARG A 134 10.06 -28.54 4.50
N LYS A 135 10.93 -29.50 4.13
CA LYS A 135 12.29 -29.18 3.70
C LYS A 135 12.23 -28.43 2.36
N SER A 136 13.08 -27.42 2.19
CA SER A 136 13.22 -26.74 0.91
C SER A 136 13.85 -27.67 -0.12
N ASN A 137 13.35 -27.64 -1.36
CA ASN A 137 13.98 -28.35 -2.49
C ASN A 137 15.09 -27.53 -3.14
N ILE A 138 15.47 -26.38 -2.58
CA ILE A 138 16.62 -25.63 -3.07
C ILE A 138 17.89 -26.27 -2.49
N TRP A 139 18.68 -26.93 -3.32
CA TRP A 139 19.94 -27.57 -2.93
C TRP A 139 21.10 -26.79 -3.54
N ILE A 140 21.76 -25.97 -2.71
CA ILE A 140 22.92 -25.20 -3.11
C ILE A 140 24.06 -25.57 -2.16
N SER A 141 25.16 -26.05 -2.72
CA SER A 141 26.40 -26.23 -1.97
C SER A 141 27.05 -24.86 -1.81
N ASP A 142 27.30 -24.42 -0.57
CA ASP A 142 27.97 -23.14 -0.31
C ASP A 142 29.45 -23.16 -0.75
N ARG A 143 29.98 -24.34 -1.12
CA ARG A 143 31.38 -24.59 -1.49
C ARG A 143 31.64 -24.65 -3.01
N SER A 144 30.62 -24.73 -3.86
CA SER A 144 30.80 -24.83 -5.31
C SER A 144 30.68 -23.46 -5.97
N ALA A 145 31.66 -23.10 -6.81
CA ALA A 145 31.65 -21.88 -7.63
C ALA A 145 30.66 -21.92 -8.81
N ASP A 146 29.94 -23.04 -9.01
CA ASP A 146 29.01 -23.20 -10.12
C ASP A 146 27.68 -22.47 -9.86
N LEU A 147 27.48 -21.35 -10.56
CA LEU A 147 26.27 -20.53 -10.50
C LEU A 147 25.07 -21.17 -11.22
N ARG A 148 25.29 -22.23 -12.01
CA ARG A 148 24.26 -22.83 -12.88
C ARG A 148 23.03 -23.28 -12.11
N ARG A 149 23.21 -24.02 -11.00
CA ARG A 149 22.08 -24.55 -10.22
C ARG A 149 21.27 -23.42 -9.58
N GLU A 150 21.94 -22.35 -9.16
CA GLU A 150 21.28 -21.16 -8.61
C GLU A 150 20.50 -20.39 -9.69
N LEU A 151 21.09 -20.23 -10.88
CA LEU A 151 20.41 -19.65 -12.05
C LEU A 151 19.19 -20.47 -12.45
N LEU A 152 19.29 -21.81 -12.49
CA LEU A 152 18.17 -22.69 -12.81
C LEU A 152 16.99 -22.53 -11.84
N TYR A 153 17.24 -22.41 -10.53
CA TYR A 153 16.16 -22.17 -9.56
C TYR A 153 15.48 -20.81 -9.75
N VAL A 154 16.27 -19.77 -9.99
CA VAL A 154 15.76 -18.42 -10.24
C VAL A 154 14.95 -18.38 -11.54
N SER A 155 15.50 -18.94 -12.61
CA SER A 155 14.86 -19.04 -13.92
C SER A 155 13.58 -19.86 -13.86
N LEU A 156 13.58 -21.02 -13.20
CA LEU A 156 12.38 -21.84 -13.04
C LEU A 156 11.26 -21.06 -12.33
N PHE A 157 11.57 -20.35 -11.26
CA PHE A 157 10.58 -19.53 -10.56
C PHE A 157 10.02 -18.42 -11.44
N LEU A 158 10.88 -17.71 -12.19
CA LEU A 158 10.45 -16.64 -13.09
C LEU A 158 9.60 -17.17 -14.26
N LEU A 159 9.93 -18.34 -14.82
CA LEU A 159 9.14 -18.98 -15.86
C LEU A 159 7.75 -19.39 -15.37
N ILE A 160 7.67 -20.01 -14.18
CA ILE A 160 6.41 -20.31 -13.50
C ILE A 160 5.60 -19.02 -13.29
N TRP A 161 6.22 -17.99 -12.71
CA TRP A 161 5.58 -16.70 -12.48
C TRP A 161 5.06 -16.08 -13.77
N GLY A 162 5.88 -16.09 -14.81
CA GLY A 162 5.59 -15.52 -16.12
C GLY A 162 4.36 -16.12 -16.79
N GLU A 163 4.20 -17.45 -16.73
CA GLU A 163 3.04 -18.14 -17.31
C GLU A 163 1.81 -18.26 -16.41
N SER A 164 1.94 -17.94 -15.11
CA SER A 164 0.87 -18.13 -14.13
C SER A 164 -0.34 -17.18 -14.29
N ALA A 165 -0.25 -16.14 -15.11
CA ALA A 165 -1.33 -15.16 -15.35
C ALA A 165 -2.04 -14.72 -14.04
N ASN A 166 -3.35 -14.93 -13.92
CA ASN A 166 -4.14 -14.57 -12.72
C ASN A 166 -3.77 -15.38 -11.47
N LEU A 167 -3.10 -16.53 -11.59
CA LEU A 167 -2.64 -17.30 -10.43
C LEU A 167 -1.52 -16.60 -9.67
N ARG A 168 -0.92 -15.53 -10.22
CA ARG A 168 0.04 -14.67 -9.49
C ARG A 168 -0.54 -14.05 -8.23
N PHE A 169 -1.87 -13.87 -8.18
CA PHE A 169 -2.58 -13.41 -6.98
C PHE A 169 -2.74 -14.50 -5.91
N MET A 170 -2.29 -15.74 -6.18
CA MET A 170 -2.28 -16.87 -5.26
C MET A 170 -0.83 -17.31 -4.97
N PRO A 171 -0.04 -16.53 -4.21
CA PRO A 171 1.40 -16.76 -4.06
C PRO A 171 1.76 -18.11 -3.42
N GLU A 172 0.92 -18.67 -2.55
CA GLU A 172 1.14 -19.98 -1.93
C GLU A 172 0.85 -21.13 -2.92
N CYS A 173 -0.06 -20.92 -3.87
CA CYS A 173 -0.22 -21.80 -5.04
C CYS A 173 1.07 -21.82 -5.88
N ILE A 174 1.66 -20.65 -6.16
CA ILE A 174 2.95 -20.54 -6.86
C ILE A 174 4.06 -21.25 -6.09
N CYS A 175 4.10 -21.10 -4.76
CA CYS A 175 5.07 -21.79 -3.92
C CYS A 175 4.92 -23.32 -4.01
N PHE A 176 3.69 -23.83 -4.05
CA PHE A 176 3.42 -25.26 -4.23
C PHE A 176 3.87 -25.77 -5.60
N ILE A 177 3.54 -25.06 -6.69
CA ILE A 177 3.97 -25.42 -8.05
C ILE A 177 5.50 -25.43 -8.12
N PHE A 178 6.15 -24.36 -7.65
CA PHE A 178 7.60 -24.26 -7.62
C PHE A 178 8.23 -25.36 -6.75
N HIS A 179 7.64 -25.69 -5.60
CA HIS A 179 8.16 -26.75 -4.73
C HIS A 179 8.30 -28.07 -5.48
N ASN A 180 7.25 -28.49 -6.18
CA ASN A 180 7.23 -29.79 -6.86
C ASN A 180 8.06 -29.78 -8.15
N MET A 181 8.00 -28.72 -8.95
CA MET A 181 8.85 -28.61 -10.15
C MET A 181 10.34 -28.52 -9.79
N CYS A 182 10.68 -27.87 -8.68
CA CYS A 182 12.05 -27.82 -8.17
C CYS A 182 12.53 -29.21 -7.70
N TYR A 183 11.64 -30.01 -7.11
CA TYR A 183 11.93 -31.41 -6.77
C TYR A 183 12.23 -32.24 -8.02
N GLU A 184 11.41 -32.13 -9.07
CA GLU A 184 11.65 -32.81 -10.35
C GLU A 184 12.94 -32.33 -11.02
N LEU A 185 13.19 -31.02 -11.02
CA LEU A 185 14.43 -30.43 -11.53
C LEU A 185 15.65 -31.04 -10.84
N ASN A 186 15.64 -31.18 -9.52
CA ASN A 186 16.77 -31.79 -8.81
C ASN A 186 17.00 -33.25 -9.21
N ARG A 187 15.94 -34.05 -9.36
CA ARG A 187 16.05 -35.44 -9.81
C ARG A 187 16.67 -35.53 -11.20
N ILE A 188 16.34 -34.58 -12.09
CA ILE A 188 16.93 -34.49 -13.43
C ILE A 188 18.39 -34.07 -13.36
N LEU A 189 18.74 -33.11 -12.50
CA LEU A 189 20.12 -32.64 -12.33
C LEU A 189 21.05 -33.69 -11.70
N GLU A 190 20.50 -34.63 -10.95
CA GLU A 190 21.22 -35.74 -10.31
C GLU A 190 21.13 -37.04 -11.11
N ASP A 191 20.64 -36.98 -12.35
CA ASP A 191 20.51 -38.13 -13.27
C ASP A 191 19.80 -39.33 -12.63
N TYR A 192 18.78 -39.07 -11.80
CA TYR A 192 17.99 -40.14 -11.16
C TYR A 192 17.31 -41.01 -12.22
N ILE A 193 17.35 -42.33 -12.03
CA ILE A 193 16.68 -43.30 -12.89
C ILE A 193 15.34 -43.66 -12.25
N ASP A 194 14.25 -43.51 -13.00
CA ASP A 194 12.93 -43.87 -12.51
C ASP A 194 12.83 -45.40 -12.36
N GLU A 195 12.57 -45.85 -11.13
CA GLU A 195 12.52 -47.27 -10.76
C GLU A 195 11.47 -48.06 -11.54
N ASN A 196 10.39 -47.39 -11.98
CA ASN A 196 9.30 -48.04 -12.70
C ASN A 196 9.58 -48.20 -14.19
N THR A 197 10.34 -47.29 -14.80
CA THR A 197 10.56 -47.26 -16.26
C THR A 197 11.98 -47.68 -16.65
N GLY A 198 12.93 -47.68 -15.70
CA GLY A 198 14.35 -47.93 -15.97
C GLY A 198 15.02 -46.84 -16.81
N LEU A 199 14.30 -45.74 -17.09
CA LEU A 199 14.78 -44.61 -17.88
C LEU A 199 15.10 -43.43 -16.95
N PRO A 200 16.02 -42.53 -17.36
CA PRO A 200 16.25 -41.31 -16.61
C PRO A 200 14.97 -40.48 -16.45
N VAL A 201 14.76 -39.94 -15.24
CA VAL A 201 13.54 -39.22 -14.87
C VAL A 201 13.25 -38.07 -15.83
N MET A 202 11.99 -37.98 -16.24
CA MET A 202 11.44 -36.84 -16.97
C MET A 202 10.43 -36.11 -16.08
N PRO A 203 10.20 -34.80 -16.31
CA PRO A 203 9.14 -34.07 -15.63
C PRO A 203 7.78 -34.75 -15.82
N SER A 204 6.92 -34.69 -14.81
CA SER A 204 5.57 -35.28 -14.90
C SER A 204 4.71 -34.64 -15.99
N ILE A 205 5.06 -33.42 -16.41
CA ILE A 205 4.39 -32.65 -17.45
C ILE A 205 5.47 -32.20 -18.44
N SER A 206 5.38 -32.67 -19.68
CA SER A 206 6.32 -32.34 -20.77
C SER A 206 5.60 -32.24 -22.12
N GLY A 207 6.19 -31.53 -23.07
CA GLY A 207 5.58 -31.22 -24.38
C GLY A 207 5.35 -29.72 -24.60
N GLU A 208 4.92 -29.33 -25.80
CA GLU A 208 4.70 -27.92 -26.13
C GLU A 208 3.51 -27.35 -25.34
N ASN A 209 3.73 -26.25 -24.62
CA ASN A 209 2.74 -25.59 -23.76
C ASN A 209 2.15 -26.50 -22.65
N ALA A 210 2.88 -27.54 -22.25
CA ALA A 210 2.41 -28.52 -21.29
C ALA A 210 2.21 -27.90 -19.89
N PHE A 211 3.06 -26.96 -19.46
CA PHE A 211 2.89 -26.27 -18.19
C PHE A 211 1.58 -25.46 -18.13
N LEU A 212 1.32 -24.65 -19.16
CA LEU A 212 0.09 -23.87 -19.26
C LEU A 212 -1.16 -24.76 -19.25
N ASN A 213 -1.18 -25.83 -20.05
CA ASN A 213 -2.35 -26.70 -20.19
C ASN A 213 -2.55 -27.65 -19.01
N GLY A 214 -1.47 -28.18 -18.44
CA GLY A 214 -1.51 -29.20 -17.38
C GLY A 214 -1.55 -28.62 -15.96
N VAL A 215 -1.00 -27.41 -15.74
CA VAL A 215 -0.89 -26.80 -14.40
C VAL A 215 -1.76 -25.55 -14.28
N VAL A 216 -1.54 -24.56 -15.14
CA VAL A 216 -2.16 -23.24 -14.99
C VAL A 216 -3.66 -23.28 -15.34
N LYS A 217 -4.00 -23.83 -16.50
CA LYS A 217 -5.37 -23.83 -17.03
C LYS A 217 -6.39 -24.52 -16.11
N PRO A 218 -6.13 -25.71 -15.51
CA PRO A 218 -7.11 -26.35 -14.62
C PRO A 218 -7.42 -25.53 -13.36
N ILE A 219 -6.39 -24.89 -12.78
CA ILE A 219 -6.54 -24.03 -11.60
C ILE A 219 -7.29 -22.76 -12.00
N TYR A 220 -6.89 -22.12 -13.10
CA TYR A 220 -7.54 -20.92 -13.63
C TYR A 220 -9.04 -21.14 -13.93
N GLU A 221 -9.38 -22.25 -14.59
CA GLU A 221 -10.77 -22.59 -14.87
C GLU A 221 -11.59 -22.78 -13.59
N THR A 222 -10.97 -23.27 -12.52
CA THR A 222 -11.63 -23.39 -11.21
C THR A 222 -11.90 -22.03 -10.60
N VAL A 223 -10.93 -21.12 -10.64
CA VAL A 223 -11.11 -19.72 -10.21
C VAL A 223 -12.23 -19.07 -11.02
N ARG A 224 -12.21 -19.18 -12.34
CA ARG A 224 -13.23 -18.62 -13.24
C ARG A 224 -14.63 -19.15 -12.90
N ARG A 225 -14.79 -20.47 -12.77
CA ARG A 225 -16.08 -21.09 -12.40
C ARG A 225 -16.61 -20.63 -11.03
N GLU A 226 -15.74 -20.33 -10.07
CA GLU A 226 -16.16 -19.78 -8.76
C GLU A 226 -16.55 -18.30 -8.88
N VAL A 227 -15.86 -17.51 -9.70
CA VAL A 227 -16.20 -16.11 -9.97
C VAL A 227 -17.55 -16.01 -10.68
N ASP A 228 -17.80 -16.85 -11.69
CA ASP A 228 -19.09 -16.87 -12.40
C ASP A 228 -20.28 -17.14 -11.43
N ARG A 229 -20.03 -17.92 -10.37
CA ARG A 229 -21.04 -18.21 -9.32
C ARG A 229 -21.24 -17.11 -8.30
N SER A 230 -20.34 -16.13 -8.26
CA SER A 230 -20.55 -14.96 -7.42
C SER A 230 -21.77 -14.15 -7.86
N PHE A 231 -22.27 -14.35 -9.09
CA PHE A 231 -23.32 -13.55 -9.72
C PHE A 231 -23.02 -12.05 -9.57
N ASN A 232 -21.80 -11.63 -9.92
CA ASN A 232 -21.29 -10.27 -9.74
C ASN A 232 -21.44 -9.73 -8.29
N GLY A 233 -21.26 -10.59 -7.29
CA GLY A 233 -21.32 -10.24 -5.86
C GLY A 233 -22.72 -10.33 -5.22
N ALA A 234 -23.75 -10.70 -5.99
CA ALA A 234 -25.09 -10.89 -5.45
C ALA A 234 -25.18 -12.12 -4.52
N ALA A 235 -24.45 -13.19 -4.83
CA ALA A 235 -24.45 -14.42 -4.05
C ALA A 235 -23.83 -14.23 -2.65
N PRO A 236 -24.35 -14.92 -1.61
CA PRO A 236 -23.73 -14.88 -0.29
C PRO A 236 -22.30 -15.42 -0.36
N HIS A 237 -21.36 -14.77 0.31
CA HIS A 237 -19.94 -15.17 0.32
C HIS A 237 -19.74 -16.62 0.77
N SER A 238 -20.62 -17.19 1.58
CA SER A 238 -20.56 -18.60 1.98
C SER A 238 -20.75 -19.62 0.84
N ALA A 239 -21.37 -19.22 -0.28
CA ALA A 239 -21.74 -20.13 -1.38
C ALA A 239 -20.63 -20.36 -2.42
N TRP A 240 -19.64 -19.45 -2.49
CA TRP A 240 -18.57 -19.46 -3.49
C TRP A 240 -17.21 -19.15 -2.85
N ARG A 241 -16.11 -19.50 -3.54
CA ARG A 241 -14.73 -19.28 -3.07
C ARG A 241 -14.08 -18.14 -3.87
N ASN A 242 -13.52 -17.13 -3.20
CA ASN A 242 -12.69 -16.14 -3.90
C ASN A 242 -11.26 -16.71 -4.13
N TYR A 243 -10.39 -15.91 -4.75
CA TYR A 243 -9.00 -16.30 -4.97
C TYR A 243 -8.22 -16.50 -3.65
N ASP A 244 -8.51 -15.73 -2.59
CA ASP A 244 -7.92 -15.92 -1.26
C ASP A 244 -8.33 -17.25 -0.64
N ASP A 245 -9.61 -17.64 -0.73
CA ASP A 245 -10.14 -18.91 -0.23
C ASP A 245 -9.47 -20.10 -0.94
N LEU A 246 -9.23 -19.97 -2.25
CA LEU A 246 -8.51 -20.97 -3.03
C LEU A 246 -7.02 -21.01 -2.67
N ASN A 247 -6.44 -19.86 -2.36
CA ASN A 247 -5.03 -19.73 -2.00
C ASN A 247 -4.75 -20.25 -0.57
N GLU A 248 -5.72 -20.09 0.34
CA GLU A 248 -5.66 -20.62 1.70
C GLU A 248 -5.51 -22.15 1.74
N TYR A 249 -6.01 -22.84 0.72
CA TYR A 249 -5.84 -24.29 0.57
C TYR A 249 -4.37 -24.72 0.68
N PHE A 250 -3.46 -23.89 0.16
CA PHE A 250 -2.00 -24.12 0.15
C PHE A 250 -1.32 -23.74 1.47
N TRP A 251 -2.05 -23.30 2.50
CA TRP A 251 -1.54 -23.12 3.87
C TRP A 251 -1.53 -24.41 4.68
N SER A 252 -1.96 -25.52 4.08
CA SER A 252 -2.04 -26.80 4.75
C SER A 252 -1.32 -27.88 3.95
N LYS A 253 -0.89 -28.95 4.63
CA LYS A 253 -0.28 -30.11 3.96
C LYS A 253 -1.27 -30.85 3.03
N ARG A 254 -2.56 -30.47 3.03
CA ARG A 254 -3.61 -31.04 2.17
C ARG A 254 -3.28 -30.93 0.69
N CYS A 255 -2.59 -29.87 0.26
CA CYS A 255 -2.18 -29.73 -1.13
C CYS A 255 -1.25 -30.89 -1.56
N PHE A 256 -0.36 -31.37 -0.70
CA PHE A 256 0.49 -32.51 -1.01
C PHE A 256 -0.26 -33.84 -1.00
N ASP A 257 -1.17 -34.03 -0.04
CA ASP A 257 -1.83 -35.33 0.15
C ASP A 257 -3.02 -35.55 -0.81
N ARG A 258 -3.73 -34.47 -1.17
CA ARG A 258 -4.98 -34.53 -1.94
C ARG A 258 -4.96 -33.90 -3.31
N LEU A 259 -4.20 -32.82 -3.52
CA LEU A 259 -4.01 -32.27 -4.87
C LEU A 259 -2.92 -33.07 -5.61
N LYS A 260 -1.93 -33.58 -4.86
CA LYS A 260 -0.81 -34.41 -5.33
C LYS A 260 0.05 -33.71 -6.39
N TRP A 261 1.12 -34.37 -6.80
CA TRP A 261 1.94 -33.98 -7.94
C TRP A 261 2.38 -35.23 -8.71
N PRO A 262 2.08 -35.36 -10.03
CA PRO A 262 1.30 -34.44 -10.87
C PRO A 262 -0.14 -34.23 -10.36
N ILE A 263 -0.75 -33.12 -10.79
CA ILE A 263 -2.04 -32.63 -10.27
C ILE A 263 -3.15 -33.64 -10.59
N ASP A 264 -3.84 -34.11 -9.54
CA ASP A 264 -5.03 -34.96 -9.69
C ASP A 264 -6.28 -34.10 -9.95
N LEU A 265 -6.76 -34.11 -11.19
CA LEU A 265 -7.97 -33.37 -11.59
C LEU A 265 -9.24 -33.89 -10.90
N GLY A 266 -9.22 -35.11 -10.36
CA GLY A 266 -10.29 -35.67 -9.53
C GLY A 266 -10.32 -35.13 -8.10
N SER A 267 -9.34 -34.30 -7.72
CA SER A 267 -9.24 -33.75 -6.38
C SER A 267 -10.42 -32.84 -6.02
N ASN A 268 -10.79 -32.86 -4.75
CA ASN A 268 -11.83 -31.99 -4.18
C ASN A 268 -11.58 -30.49 -4.41
N PHE A 269 -10.34 -30.09 -4.71
CA PHE A 269 -9.97 -28.71 -5.02
C PHE A 269 -10.70 -28.18 -6.26
N PHE A 270 -10.77 -28.98 -7.33
CA PHE A 270 -11.39 -28.64 -8.63
C PHE A 270 -12.92 -28.78 -8.63
N VAL A 271 -13.49 -29.44 -7.60
CA VAL A 271 -14.94 -29.63 -7.47
C VAL A 271 -15.60 -28.29 -7.14
N THR A 272 -16.38 -27.77 -8.08
CA THR A 272 -17.09 -26.50 -7.89
C THR A 272 -18.56 -26.72 -7.48
N SER A 273 -19.28 -27.73 -8.01
CA SER A 273 -20.74 -27.91 -7.83
C SER A 273 -21.17 -28.82 -6.67
N GLY A 274 -22.22 -28.40 -5.94
CA GLY A 274 -23.31 -29.19 -5.32
C GLY A 274 -23.01 -30.40 -4.41
N SER A 275 -21.77 -30.87 -4.29
CA SER A 275 -21.45 -32.09 -3.56
C SER A 275 -20.86 -31.78 -2.19
N LYS A 276 -21.18 -32.64 -1.21
CA LYS A 276 -20.56 -32.67 0.13
C LYS A 276 -19.04 -32.86 0.11
N LYS A 277 -18.41 -33.00 -1.07
CA LYS A 277 -16.97 -33.17 -1.28
C LYS A 277 -16.23 -31.87 -1.63
N LYS A 278 -16.93 -30.75 -1.88
CA LYS A 278 -16.28 -29.44 -2.13
C LYS A 278 -15.41 -29.05 -0.92
N VAL A 279 -14.20 -28.57 -1.18
CA VAL A 279 -13.36 -27.98 -0.13
C VAL A 279 -14.04 -26.69 0.37
N GLY A 280 -14.47 -26.71 1.62
CA GLY A 280 -15.05 -25.54 2.30
C GLY A 280 -14.01 -24.46 2.59
N LYS A 281 -14.48 -23.27 2.95
CA LYS A 281 -13.61 -22.18 3.41
C LYS A 281 -12.94 -22.54 4.72
N THR A 282 -11.69 -22.13 4.89
CA THR A 282 -10.86 -22.54 6.03
C THR A 282 -10.67 -21.43 7.07
N GLY A 283 -10.67 -20.16 6.66
CA GLY A 283 -10.41 -19.02 7.53
C GLY A 283 -11.66 -18.26 7.95
N PHE A 284 -12.51 -17.88 6.98
CA PHE A 284 -13.66 -17.02 7.24
C PHE A 284 -14.87 -17.40 6.39
N VAL A 285 -16.05 -17.45 7.02
CA VAL A 285 -17.33 -17.59 6.34
C VAL A 285 -18.22 -16.46 6.83
N GLU A 286 -18.59 -15.58 5.92
CA GLU A 286 -19.60 -14.57 6.20
C GLU A 286 -20.99 -15.12 5.85
N GLN A 287 -21.87 -15.17 6.84
CA GLN A 287 -23.30 -15.39 6.65
C GLN A 287 -24.03 -14.05 6.80
N ARG A 288 -24.68 -13.52 5.76
CA ARG A 288 -25.39 -12.23 5.86
C ARG A 288 -26.50 -12.33 6.91
N SER A 289 -26.26 -11.76 8.10
CA SER A 289 -27.17 -11.80 9.26
C SER A 289 -26.92 -10.62 10.18
N PHE A 290 -27.98 -10.09 10.81
CA PHE A 290 -27.87 -9.04 11.83
C PHE A 290 -26.95 -9.45 13.00
N TRP A 291 -27.00 -10.73 13.38
CA TRP A 291 -26.15 -11.30 14.45
C TRP A 291 -24.65 -11.20 14.17
N ASN A 292 -24.24 -11.08 12.90
CA ASN A 292 -22.83 -10.86 12.58
C ASN A 292 -22.30 -9.52 13.05
N ILE A 293 -23.15 -8.48 13.14
CA ILE A 293 -22.73 -7.17 13.66
C ILE A 293 -22.36 -7.30 15.13
N ILE A 294 -23.20 -8.00 15.90
CA ILE A 294 -22.97 -8.25 17.33
C ILE A 294 -21.69 -9.10 17.52
N ARG A 295 -21.51 -10.14 16.69
CA ARG A 295 -20.33 -11.00 16.74
C ARG A 295 -19.04 -10.26 16.36
N SER A 296 -19.08 -9.40 15.34
CA SER A 296 -17.88 -8.76 14.78
C SER A 296 -17.37 -7.61 15.64
N PHE A 297 -18.26 -6.96 16.39
CA PHE A 297 -17.91 -5.86 17.31
C PHE A 297 -18.09 -6.29 18.78
N ASP A 298 -17.81 -7.55 19.10
CA ASP A 298 -17.97 -8.16 20.43
C ASP A 298 -17.37 -7.32 21.57
N ARG A 299 -16.13 -6.83 21.39
CA ARG A 299 -15.41 -6.05 22.40
C ARG A 299 -16.12 -4.74 22.72
N LEU A 300 -16.68 -4.10 21.71
CA LEU A 300 -17.42 -2.85 21.86
C LEU A 300 -18.66 -3.10 22.73
N TRP A 301 -19.46 -4.12 22.39
CA TRP A 301 -20.66 -4.48 23.15
C TRP A 301 -20.35 -4.86 24.59
N VAL A 302 -19.30 -5.67 24.81
CA VAL A 302 -18.86 -6.06 26.15
C VAL A 302 -18.51 -4.83 26.99
N ILE A 303 -17.69 -3.94 26.45
CA ILE A 303 -17.27 -2.73 27.17
C ILE A 303 -18.49 -1.85 27.53
N LEU A 304 -19.44 -1.65 26.61
CA LEU A 304 -20.63 -0.83 26.83
C LEU A 304 -21.56 -1.45 27.89
N ILE A 305 -21.86 -2.74 27.78
CA ILE A 305 -22.77 -3.42 28.71
C ILE A 305 -22.18 -3.47 30.13
N LEU A 306 -20.91 -3.83 30.26
CA LEU A 306 -20.24 -3.93 31.56
C LEU A 306 -20.12 -2.56 32.24
N PHE A 307 -19.80 -1.51 31.48
CA PHE A 307 -19.76 -0.16 32.03
C PHE A 307 -21.15 0.32 32.47
N LEU A 308 -22.19 0.10 31.65
CA LEU A 308 -23.55 0.49 32.00
C LEU A 308 -23.99 -0.16 33.32
N GLN A 309 -23.77 -1.46 33.48
CA GLN A 309 -24.06 -2.17 34.73
C GLN A 309 -23.26 -1.60 35.92
N ALA A 310 -21.94 -1.43 35.77
CA ALA A 310 -21.10 -0.88 36.83
C ALA A 310 -21.55 0.54 37.22
N GLY A 311 -21.83 1.38 36.22
CA GLY A 311 -22.31 2.74 36.39
C GLY A 311 -23.64 2.80 37.14
N ILE A 312 -24.62 1.96 36.77
CA ILE A 312 -25.92 1.89 37.46
C ILE A 312 -25.75 1.47 38.92
N ILE A 313 -24.91 0.46 39.20
CA ILE A 313 -24.66 -0.02 40.57
C ILE A 313 -24.04 1.07 41.44
N VAL A 314 -23.00 1.75 40.92
CA VAL A 314 -22.29 2.80 41.67
C VAL A 314 -23.17 4.04 41.85
N ALA A 315 -23.92 4.43 40.82
CA ALA A 315 -24.85 5.57 40.90
C ALA A 315 -26.02 5.31 41.87
N TRP A 316 -26.34 4.04 42.15
CA TRP A 316 -27.43 3.67 43.04
C TRP A 316 -27.25 4.13 44.50
N GLU A 317 -26.03 4.43 44.96
CA GLU A 317 -25.79 4.98 46.31
C GLU A 317 -26.06 6.48 46.44
N GLU A 318 -26.38 7.18 45.35
CA GLU A 318 -26.67 8.62 45.33
C GLU A 318 -25.55 9.51 45.92
N LYS A 319 -24.29 9.06 45.85
CA LYS A 319 -23.13 9.87 46.23
C LYS A 319 -22.77 10.86 45.12
N GLU A 320 -22.14 11.97 45.50
CA GLU A 320 -21.74 13.02 44.56
C GLU A 320 -20.75 12.49 43.50
N TYR A 321 -19.73 11.75 43.95
CA TYR A 321 -18.69 11.18 43.10
C TYR A 321 -18.63 9.65 43.20
N PRO A 322 -18.28 8.94 42.11
CA PRO A 322 -18.25 7.47 42.07
C PRO A 322 -17.25 6.87 43.07
N TRP A 323 -16.09 7.48 43.28
CA TRP A 323 -15.08 7.03 44.26
C TRP A 323 -15.59 7.05 45.69
N ASN A 324 -16.54 7.94 46.03
CA ASN A 324 -17.14 7.97 47.36
C ASN A 324 -18.14 6.82 47.57
N ALA A 325 -18.88 6.44 46.52
CA ALA A 325 -19.73 5.25 46.55
C ALA A 325 -18.89 3.97 46.64
N LEU A 326 -17.76 3.89 45.92
CA LEU A 326 -16.85 2.75 45.93
C LEU A 326 -16.07 2.55 47.24
N LYS A 327 -16.13 3.49 48.20
CA LYS A 327 -15.61 3.29 49.55
C LYS A 327 -16.45 2.27 50.34
N SER A 328 -17.74 2.11 50.02
CA SER A 328 -18.58 1.13 50.71
C SER A 328 -18.31 -0.27 50.18
N ARG A 329 -18.11 -1.22 51.10
CA ARG A 329 -17.85 -2.62 50.74
C ARG A 329 -19.06 -3.27 50.06
N ASP A 330 -20.28 -2.88 50.43
CA ASP A 330 -21.50 -3.39 49.80
C ASP A 330 -21.56 -3.04 48.31
N VAL A 331 -21.16 -1.82 47.91
CA VAL A 331 -21.07 -1.45 46.50
C VAL A 331 -19.95 -2.21 45.80
N GLN A 332 -18.76 -2.30 46.42
CA GLN A 332 -17.65 -3.06 45.83
C GLN A 332 -18.09 -4.50 45.50
N VAL A 333 -18.76 -5.18 46.43
CA VAL A 333 -19.25 -6.54 46.21
C VAL A 333 -20.34 -6.56 45.15
N ARG A 334 -21.29 -5.62 45.13
CA ARG A 334 -22.31 -5.55 44.06
C ARG A 334 -21.67 -5.33 42.68
N VAL A 335 -20.61 -4.52 42.57
CA VAL A 335 -19.89 -4.31 41.31
C VAL A 335 -19.21 -5.59 40.81
N LEU A 336 -18.85 -6.54 41.69
CA LEU A 336 -18.31 -7.85 41.27
C LEU A 336 -19.29 -8.66 40.40
N THR A 337 -20.59 -8.33 40.40
CA THR A 337 -21.56 -8.93 39.47
C THR A 337 -21.22 -8.70 38.00
N VAL A 338 -20.38 -7.69 37.68
CA VAL A 338 -19.87 -7.44 36.33
C VAL A 338 -19.11 -8.65 35.76
N PHE A 339 -18.42 -9.44 36.61
CA PHE A 339 -17.75 -10.66 36.16
C PHE A 339 -18.72 -11.76 35.73
N PHE A 340 -19.87 -11.85 36.40
CA PHE A 340 -20.94 -12.77 36.00
C PHE A 340 -21.45 -12.41 34.60
N THR A 341 -21.80 -11.14 34.38
CA THR A 341 -22.24 -10.64 33.08
C THR A 341 -21.17 -10.79 32.01
N TRP A 342 -19.90 -10.53 32.33
CA TRP A 342 -18.80 -10.72 31.38
C TRP A 342 -18.69 -12.19 30.94
N SER A 343 -18.78 -13.13 31.88
CA SER A 343 -18.79 -14.57 31.55
C SER A 343 -20.02 -14.98 30.71
N GLY A 344 -21.20 -14.41 31.00
CA GLY A 344 -22.41 -14.61 30.21
C GLY A 344 -22.29 -14.06 28.78
N LEU A 345 -21.67 -12.89 28.60
CA LEU A 345 -21.39 -12.32 27.28
C LEU A 345 -20.36 -13.15 26.51
N ARG A 346 -19.35 -13.74 27.19
CA ARG A 346 -18.42 -14.71 26.57
C ARG A 346 -19.13 -15.98 26.09
N PHE A 347 -20.12 -16.44 26.84
CA PHE A 347 -20.95 -17.58 26.44
C PHE A 347 -21.86 -17.23 25.25
N LEU A 348 -22.48 -16.05 25.25
CA LEU A 348 -23.23 -15.56 24.09
C LEU A 348 -22.33 -15.45 22.86
N GLN A 349 -21.12 -14.90 23.02
CA GLN A 349 -20.14 -14.82 21.95
C GLN A 349 -19.77 -16.20 21.40
N SER A 350 -19.53 -17.19 22.26
CA SER A 350 -19.18 -18.54 21.82
C SER A 350 -20.34 -19.24 21.10
N LEU A 351 -21.59 -18.97 21.51
CA LEU A 351 -22.78 -19.44 20.82
C LEU A 351 -22.96 -18.79 19.44
N LEU A 352 -22.72 -17.47 19.33
CA LEU A 352 -22.76 -16.75 18.06
C LEU A 352 -21.66 -17.21 17.11
N ASP A 353 -20.45 -17.45 17.60
CA ASP A 353 -19.36 -18.02 16.81
C ASP A 353 -19.74 -19.41 16.30
N ALA A 354 -20.28 -20.29 17.16
CA ALA A 354 -20.73 -21.62 16.74
C ALA A 354 -21.88 -21.56 15.72
N GLY A 355 -22.87 -20.67 15.91
CA GLY A 355 -24.04 -20.54 15.05
C GLY A 355 -23.78 -19.87 13.71
N THR A 356 -22.83 -18.93 13.62
CA THR A 356 -22.51 -18.22 12.36
C THR A 356 -21.38 -18.90 11.58
N GLN A 357 -20.47 -19.59 12.26
CA GLN A 357 -19.28 -20.21 11.65
C GLN A 357 -19.34 -21.73 11.58
N TYR A 358 -20.50 -22.37 11.80
CA TYR A 358 -20.62 -23.83 11.71
C TYR A 358 -20.12 -24.41 10.38
N ASN A 359 -20.26 -23.66 9.28
CA ASN A 359 -19.78 -24.06 7.95
C ASN A 359 -18.25 -24.19 7.86
N LEU A 360 -17.47 -23.62 8.80
CA LEU A 360 -16.03 -23.83 8.89
C LEU A 360 -15.68 -25.21 9.47
N VAL A 361 -16.61 -25.85 10.17
CA VAL A 361 -16.42 -27.18 10.75
C VAL A 361 -16.69 -28.24 9.69
N SER A 362 -15.60 -28.81 9.19
CA SER A 362 -15.59 -29.93 8.26
C SER A 362 -15.00 -31.16 8.94
N ARG A 363 -15.12 -32.33 8.30
CA ARG A 363 -14.45 -33.57 8.76
C ARG A 363 -12.95 -33.40 8.98
N GLU A 364 -12.32 -32.38 8.39
CA GLU A 364 -10.88 -32.15 8.42
C GLU A 364 -10.49 -30.96 9.31
N THR A 365 -11.44 -30.16 9.79
CA THR A 365 -11.24 -29.05 10.72
C THR A 365 -11.92 -29.34 12.08
N LEU A 366 -12.00 -30.61 12.46
CA LEU A 366 -12.61 -31.04 13.73
C LEU A 366 -11.99 -30.33 14.95
N VAL A 367 -10.69 -30.05 14.93
CA VAL A 367 -9.99 -29.30 16.00
C VAL A 367 -10.59 -27.90 16.18
N LEU A 368 -11.04 -27.24 15.11
CA LEU A 368 -11.73 -25.96 15.20
C LEU A 368 -13.10 -26.10 15.86
N GLY A 369 -13.86 -27.14 15.49
CA GLY A 369 -15.13 -27.47 16.14
C GLY A 369 -14.96 -27.77 17.63
N VAL A 370 -13.94 -28.55 18.00
CA VAL A 370 -13.59 -28.82 19.41
C VAL A 370 -13.25 -27.53 20.13
N ARG A 371 -12.48 -26.61 19.51
CA ARG A 371 -12.18 -25.30 20.09
C ARG A 371 -13.45 -24.46 20.33
N MET A 372 -14.40 -24.46 19.40
CA MET A 372 -15.66 -23.75 19.55
C MET A 372 -16.47 -24.28 20.74
N ILE A 373 -16.60 -25.60 20.87
CA ILE A 373 -17.30 -26.24 21.99
C ILE A 373 -16.57 -25.95 23.32
N LEU A 374 -15.25 -26.09 23.34
CA LEU A 374 -14.45 -25.87 24.55
C LEU A 374 -14.55 -24.42 25.05
N LYS A 375 -14.61 -23.43 24.15
CA LYS A 375 -14.87 -22.03 24.52
C LYS A 375 -16.23 -21.86 25.23
N SER A 376 -17.27 -22.51 24.73
CA SER A 376 -18.60 -22.48 25.36
C SER A 376 -18.59 -23.14 26.74
N VAL A 377 -17.98 -24.31 26.87
CA VAL A 377 -17.84 -25.01 28.16
C VAL A 377 -17.08 -24.15 29.16
N VAL A 378 -15.94 -23.59 28.78
CA VAL A 378 -15.13 -22.73 29.65
C VAL A 378 -15.91 -21.48 30.08
N ALA A 379 -16.68 -20.86 29.19
CA ALA A 379 -17.50 -19.69 29.53
C ALA A 379 -18.60 -20.04 30.55
N VAL A 380 -19.28 -21.18 30.40
CA VAL A 380 -20.27 -21.67 31.37
C VAL A 380 -19.62 -22.01 32.71
N CYS A 381 -18.47 -22.68 32.70
CA CYS A 381 -17.72 -22.97 33.92
C CYS A 381 -17.40 -21.68 34.70
N TRP A 382 -16.90 -20.65 34.03
CA TRP A 382 -16.61 -19.35 34.68
C TRP A 382 -17.86 -18.70 35.25
N MET A 383 -18.99 -18.76 34.54
CA MET A 383 -20.27 -18.24 35.01
C MET A 383 -20.74 -18.94 36.29
N ILE A 384 -20.62 -20.27 36.36
CA ILE A 384 -20.95 -21.07 37.56
C ILE A 384 -19.98 -20.73 38.70
N VAL A 385 -18.68 -20.66 38.42
CA VAL A 385 -17.65 -20.30 39.41
C VAL A 385 -17.97 -18.94 40.03
N PHE A 386 -18.21 -17.90 39.24
CA PHE A 386 -18.55 -16.59 39.76
C PHE A 386 -19.86 -16.60 40.55
N ALA A 387 -20.89 -17.33 40.10
CA ALA A 387 -22.15 -17.46 40.84
C ALA A 387 -21.96 -18.11 42.22
N VAL A 388 -21.17 -19.20 42.30
CA VAL A 388 -20.90 -19.91 43.56
C VAL A 388 -20.08 -19.05 44.52
N PHE A 389 -19.01 -18.41 44.06
CA PHE A 389 -18.18 -17.56 44.92
C PHE A 389 -18.94 -16.30 45.37
N TYR A 390 -19.75 -15.70 44.51
CA TYR A 390 -20.62 -14.58 44.88
C TYR A 390 -21.69 -15.00 45.90
N GLY A 391 -22.32 -16.15 45.69
CA GLY A 391 -23.29 -16.73 46.64
C GLY A 391 -22.66 -17.03 48.00
N LYS A 392 -21.42 -17.52 48.04
CA LYS A 392 -20.67 -17.73 49.29
C LYS A 392 -20.42 -16.43 50.05
N ILE A 393 -20.13 -15.32 49.36
CA ILE A 393 -19.95 -14.00 50.00
C ILE A 393 -21.25 -13.58 50.69
N TRP A 394 -22.39 -13.63 50.00
CA TRP A 394 -23.68 -13.22 50.56
C TRP A 394 -24.23 -14.20 51.60
N SER A 395 -23.98 -15.50 51.45
CA SER A 395 -24.33 -16.51 52.45
C SER A 395 -23.62 -16.23 53.78
N GLN A 396 -22.31 -15.95 53.72
CA GLN A 396 -21.52 -15.57 54.90
C GLN A 396 -22.01 -14.24 55.50
N ARG A 397 -22.25 -13.23 54.66
CA ARG A 397 -22.78 -11.93 55.12
C ARG A 397 -24.13 -12.08 55.81
N ASN A 398 -25.04 -12.86 55.24
CA ASN A 398 -26.36 -13.11 55.81
C ASN A 398 -26.31 -14.00 57.07
N SER A 399 -25.33 -14.90 57.19
CA SER A 399 -25.11 -15.63 58.45
C SER A 399 -24.55 -14.74 59.55
N ASP A 400 -23.64 -13.83 59.21
CA ASP A 400 -23.04 -12.91 60.18
C ASP A 400 -24.05 -11.87 60.66
N LEU A 401 -24.88 -11.34 59.75
CA LEU A 401 -26.02 -10.48 60.08
C LEU A 401 -27.06 -11.18 60.96
N ARG A 402 -27.28 -12.50 60.76
CA ARG A 402 -28.14 -13.29 61.64
C ARG A 402 -27.55 -13.52 63.03
N ARG A 403 -26.22 -13.64 63.13
CA ARG A 403 -25.51 -13.89 64.39
C ARG A 403 -25.34 -12.61 65.23
N SER A 404 -25.10 -11.47 64.59
CA SER A 404 -24.93 -10.18 65.26
C SER A 404 -25.68 -9.07 64.49
N PRO A 405 -26.98 -8.87 64.73
CA PRO A 405 -27.80 -7.90 63.99
C PRO A 405 -27.39 -6.44 64.20
N ARG A 406 -26.62 -6.13 65.26
CA ARG A 406 -26.15 -4.77 65.58
C ARG A 406 -24.88 -4.37 64.84
N ASP A 407 -24.11 -5.33 64.30
CA ASP A 407 -22.86 -5.05 63.60
C ASP A 407 -23.09 -4.94 62.08
N LEU A 408 -23.27 -3.71 61.59
CA LEU A 408 -23.34 -3.44 60.15
C LEU A 408 -21.98 -3.55 59.45
N SER A 409 -20.87 -3.71 60.19
CA SER A 409 -19.53 -3.82 59.64
C SER A 409 -19.29 -5.18 58.97
N TRP A 410 -18.38 -5.24 57.99
CA TRP A 410 -18.04 -6.47 57.29
C TRP A 410 -17.07 -7.32 58.12
N SER A 411 -17.43 -8.59 58.38
CA SER A 411 -16.58 -9.51 59.14
C SER A 411 -15.27 -9.84 58.40
N SER A 412 -14.24 -10.22 59.16
CA SER A 412 -12.95 -10.66 58.60
C SER A 412 -13.12 -11.84 57.64
N GLU A 413 -13.98 -12.81 58.00
CA GLU A 413 -14.28 -13.96 57.14
C GLU A 413 -15.01 -13.59 55.85
N ALA A 414 -15.99 -12.67 55.90
CA ALA A 414 -16.64 -12.17 54.70
C ALA A 414 -15.65 -11.43 53.78
N ASN A 415 -14.75 -10.61 54.34
CA ASN A 415 -13.69 -9.95 53.57
C ASN A 415 -12.71 -10.95 52.94
N LYS A 416 -12.38 -12.04 53.65
CA LYS A 416 -11.55 -13.12 53.10
C LYS A 416 -12.21 -13.77 51.89
N LYS A 417 -13.53 -14.03 51.92
CA LYS A 417 -14.28 -14.55 50.75
C LYS A 417 -14.29 -13.58 49.57
N VAL A 418 -14.34 -12.27 49.83
CA VAL A 418 -14.22 -11.23 48.79
C VAL A 418 -12.83 -11.25 48.15
N VAL A 419 -11.77 -11.37 48.94
CA VAL A 419 -10.39 -11.50 48.41
C VAL A 419 -10.25 -12.76 47.58
N THR A 420 -10.76 -13.90 48.03
CA THR A 420 -10.76 -15.13 47.23
C THR A 420 -11.51 -14.97 45.89
N PHE A 421 -12.62 -14.22 45.87
CA PHE A 421 -13.30 -13.89 44.62
C PHE A 421 -12.40 -13.06 43.69
N LEU A 422 -11.69 -12.06 44.23
CA LEU A 422 -10.77 -11.23 43.45
C LEU A 422 -9.59 -12.03 42.88
N GLU A 423 -9.06 -13.00 43.62
CA GLU A 423 -8.03 -13.93 43.13
C GLU A 423 -8.56 -14.76 41.95
N VAL A 424 -9.78 -15.30 42.07
CA VAL A 424 -10.45 -16.03 40.98
C VAL A 424 -10.70 -15.13 39.77
N ALA A 425 -11.11 -13.87 40.00
CA ALA A 425 -11.28 -12.88 38.94
C ALA A 425 -9.96 -12.53 38.25
N LEU A 426 -8.84 -12.45 38.98
CA LEU A 426 -7.53 -12.21 38.40
C LEU A 426 -7.13 -13.33 37.43
N VAL A 427 -7.40 -14.59 37.78
CA VAL A 427 -7.15 -15.73 36.88
C VAL A 427 -7.98 -15.61 35.61
N PHE A 428 -9.25 -15.23 35.71
CA PHE A 428 -10.12 -15.02 34.55
C PHE A 428 -9.65 -13.89 33.62
N VAL A 429 -9.15 -12.79 34.18
CA VAL A 429 -8.70 -11.60 33.43
C VAL A 429 -7.26 -11.73 32.92
N SER A 430 -6.45 -12.61 33.51
CA SER A 430 -5.04 -12.82 33.16
C SER A 430 -4.77 -12.98 31.66
N PRO A 431 -5.59 -13.67 30.84
CA PRO A 431 -5.30 -13.81 29.43
C PRO A 431 -5.52 -12.53 28.63
N GLU A 432 -6.45 -11.68 29.07
CA GLU A 432 -6.70 -10.37 28.46
C GLU A 432 -5.60 -9.36 28.84
N ILE A 433 -5.10 -9.43 30.09
CA ILE A 433 -3.91 -8.66 30.49
C ILE A 433 -2.70 -9.07 29.65
N LEU A 434 -2.49 -10.37 29.45
CA LEU A 434 -1.42 -10.86 28.59
C LEU A 434 -1.60 -10.36 27.15
N ALA A 435 -2.83 -10.38 26.61
CA ALA A 435 -3.11 -9.86 25.28
C ALA A 435 -2.84 -8.34 25.18
N LEU A 436 -3.13 -7.56 26.23
CA LEU A 436 -2.82 -6.14 26.32
C LEU A 436 -1.32 -5.87 26.38
N VAL A 437 -0.57 -6.63 27.19
CA VAL A 437 0.90 -6.53 27.26
C VAL A 437 1.52 -6.84 25.89
N LEU A 438 1.03 -7.88 25.21
CA LEU A 438 1.47 -8.24 23.85
C LEU A 438 1.05 -7.21 22.79
N LEU A 439 0.01 -6.41 23.04
CA LEU A 439 -0.36 -5.28 22.16
C LEU A 439 0.62 -4.11 22.34
N ILE A 440 1.01 -3.79 23.58
CA ILE A 440 1.94 -2.70 23.91
C ILE A 440 3.38 -3.05 23.48
N LEU A 441 3.73 -4.34 23.51
CA LEU A 441 5.05 -4.86 23.14
C LEU A 441 4.99 -5.61 21.78
N PRO A 442 4.85 -4.89 20.65
CA PRO A 442 4.64 -5.50 19.34
C PRO A 442 5.80 -6.41 18.92
N TRP A 443 7.03 -6.16 19.38
CA TRP A 443 8.21 -6.99 19.07
C TRP A 443 8.13 -8.43 19.60
N VAL A 444 7.56 -8.65 20.79
CA VAL A 444 7.42 -9.95 21.46
C VAL A 444 6.27 -10.69 20.80
N ARG A 445 5.18 -9.99 20.51
CA ARG A 445 4.07 -10.55 19.75
C ARG A 445 4.47 -10.94 18.33
N ASN A 446 5.21 -10.08 17.63
CA ASN A 446 5.74 -10.38 16.30
C ASN A 446 6.69 -11.58 16.35
N PHE A 447 7.51 -11.70 17.38
CA PHE A 447 8.34 -12.88 17.60
C PHE A 447 7.48 -14.14 17.80
N LEU A 448 6.48 -14.11 18.67
CA LEU A 448 5.57 -15.23 18.93
C LEU A 448 4.79 -15.65 17.68
N GLU A 449 4.27 -14.69 16.90
CA GLU A 449 3.49 -14.94 15.67
C GLU A 449 4.37 -15.46 14.51
N ASN A 450 5.63 -15.01 14.42
CA ASN A 450 6.58 -15.47 13.41
C ASN A 450 7.21 -16.83 13.73
N THR A 451 7.24 -17.22 15.02
CA THR A 451 7.90 -18.44 15.43
C THR A 451 7.04 -19.66 15.13
N ASN A 452 7.54 -20.56 14.27
CA ASN A 452 6.86 -21.79 13.88
C ASN A 452 7.07 -22.95 14.87
N TRP A 453 7.49 -22.67 16.10
CA TRP A 453 7.78 -23.70 17.11
C TRP A 453 6.50 -24.38 17.59
N LYS A 454 6.47 -25.72 17.55
CA LYS A 454 5.28 -26.53 17.87
C LYS A 454 4.71 -26.25 19.26
N ILE A 455 5.58 -26.03 20.25
CA ILE A 455 5.17 -25.77 21.65
C ILE A 455 4.45 -24.42 21.74
N LEU A 456 5.04 -23.37 21.17
CA LEU A 456 4.40 -22.05 21.11
C LEU A 456 3.09 -22.07 20.32
N ARG A 457 3.01 -22.86 19.24
CA ARG A 457 1.77 -23.01 18.45
C ARG A 457 0.66 -23.71 19.23
N MET A 458 0.98 -24.69 20.08
CA MET A 458 0.01 -25.30 21.01
C MET A 458 -0.49 -24.29 22.05
N LEU A 459 0.42 -23.47 22.60
CA LEU A 459 0.07 -22.46 23.60
C LEU A 459 -0.78 -21.33 23.01
N THR A 460 -0.45 -20.88 21.79
CA THR A 460 -1.20 -19.82 21.09
C THR A 460 -2.48 -20.33 20.43
N TRP A 461 -2.67 -21.65 20.26
CA TRP A 461 -3.88 -22.23 19.65
C TRP A 461 -5.16 -21.80 20.37
N TRP A 462 -5.12 -21.57 21.68
CA TRP A 462 -6.26 -21.08 22.44
C TRP A 462 -6.63 -19.61 22.11
N PHE A 463 -5.62 -18.77 21.83
CA PHE A 463 -5.75 -17.32 21.71
C PHE A 463 -5.76 -16.79 20.27
N GLN A 464 -5.09 -17.49 19.34
CA GLN A 464 -4.88 -17.03 17.96
C GLN A 464 -5.30 -18.12 16.97
N SER A 465 -5.79 -17.72 15.79
CA SER A 465 -5.93 -18.59 14.63
C SER A 465 -4.60 -18.60 13.89
N SER A 466 -4.17 -19.77 13.38
CA SER A 466 -2.93 -19.85 12.60
C SER A 466 -3.19 -19.47 11.15
N SER A 467 -3.28 -18.17 10.85
CA SER A 467 -3.24 -17.67 9.47
C SER A 467 -1.79 -17.59 8.99
N PHE A 468 -1.51 -17.89 7.72
CA PHE A 468 -0.16 -17.71 7.16
C PHE A 468 0.07 -16.23 6.80
N ILE A 469 -0.93 -15.60 6.18
CA ILE A 469 -0.94 -14.17 5.85
C ILE A 469 -1.25 -13.34 7.11
N GLY A 470 -0.63 -12.16 7.21
CA GLY A 470 -0.84 -11.23 8.32
C GLY A 470 0.09 -11.39 9.52
N ARG A 471 0.95 -12.43 9.53
CA ARG A 471 1.89 -12.69 10.63
C ARG A 471 2.96 -11.63 10.75
N GLY A 472 3.12 -11.08 11.95
CA GLY A 472 4.19 -10.12 12.22
C GLY A 472 4.03 -8.79 11.46
N LEU A 473 2.85 -8.51 10.91
CA LEU A 473 2.51 -7.24 10.25
C LEU A 473 1.97 -6.20 11.25
N ARG A 474 2.27 -6.33 12.54
CA ARG A 474 1.83 -5.36 13.54
C ARG A 474 2.61 -4.06 13.37
N GLU A 475 1.91 -2.94 13.53
CA GLU A 475 2.48 -1.62 13.44
C GLU A 475 3.54 -1.36 14.52
N GLY A 476 4.36 -0.33 14.29
CA GLY A 476 5.43 0.06 15.19
C GLY A 476 4.92 0.44 16.58
N LEU A 477 5.83 0.43 17.56
CA LEU A 477 5.51 0.77 18.95
C LEU A 477 4.90 2.19 19.07
N VAL A 478 5.43 3.15 18.32
CA VAL A 478 4.95 4.55 18.33
C VAL A 478 3.50 4.65 17.86
N ASP A 479 3.16 3.95 16.77
CA ASP A 479 1.80 4.02 16.21
C ASP A 479 0.79 3.27 17.07
N ASN A 480 1.20 2.15 17.70
CA ASN A 480 0.39 1.49 18.72
C ASN A 480 0.13 2.41 19.93
N ILE A 481 1.13 3.16 20.40
CA ILE A 481 0.95 4.12 21.51
C ILE A 481 -0.02 5.24 21.11
N LYS A 482 0.16 5.83 19.93
CA LYS A 482 -0.75 6.87 19.41
C LYS A 482 -2.19 6.37 19.35
N TYR A 483 -2.41 5.19 18.76
CA TYR A 483 -3.72 4.56 18.66
C TYR A 483 -4.33 4.28 20.04
N THR A 484 -3.53 3.74 20.97
CA THR A 484 -3.99 3.45 22.34
C THR A 484 -4.38 4.73 23.07
N LEU A 485 -3.55 5.77 23.01
CA LEU A 485 -3.82 7.05 23.66
C LEU A 485 -5.10 7.69 23.11
N PHE A 486 -5.30 7.64 21.78
CA PHE A 486 -6.52 8.13 21.14
C PHE A 486 -7.77 7.48 21.75
N TRP A 487 -7.82 6.15 21.83
CA TRP A 487 -8.98 5.45 22.37
C TRP A 487 -9.13 5.64 23.88
N VAL A 488 -8.05 5.73 24.64
CA VAL A 488 -8.12 6.02 26.09
C VAL A 488 -8.82 7.37 26.33
N VAL A 489 -8.45 8.40 25.57
CA VAL A 489 -9.07 9.73 25.68
C VAL A 489 -10.54 9.70 25.27
N VAL A 490 -10.86 9.08 24.13
CA VAL A 490 -12.26 8.96 23.65
C VAL A 490 -13.13 8.24 24.68
N LEU A 491 -12.66 7.09 25.18
CA LEU A 491 -13.42 6.28 26.13
C LEU A 491 -13.54 6.95 27.50
N ALA A 492 -12.48 7.62 27.99
CA ALA A 492 -12.53 8.35 29.25
C ALA A 492 -13.59 9.45 29.23
N THR A 493 -13.64 10.25 28.17
CA THR A 493 -14.63 11.32 28.00
C THR A 493 -16.04 10.76 27.83
N LYS A 494 -16.20 9.71 27.00
CA LYS A 494 -17.48 9.01 26.83
C LYS A 494 -18.02 8.51 28.17
N PHE A 495 -17.24 7.73 28.90
CA PHE A 495 -17.68 7.14 30.17
C PHE A 495 -17.90 8.18 31.28
N GLY A 496 -17.08 9.24 31.31
CA GLY A 496 -17.32 10.38 32.19
C GLY A 496 -18.68 11.02 31.91
N PHE A 497 -18.94 11.37 30.65
CA PHE A 497 -20.21 11.96 30.24
C PHE A 497 -21.40 11.04 30.53
N SER A 498 -21.33 9.77 30.13
CA SER A 498 -22.41 8.81 30.35
C SER A 498 -22.73 8.63 31.84
N TYR A 499 -21.72 8.55 32.71
CA TYR A 499 -21.96 8.39 34.15
C TYR A 499 -22.67 9.60 34.76
N PHE A 500 -22.13 10.81 34.55
CA PHE A 500 -22.64 12.01 35.21
C PHE A 500 -23.93 12.55 34.59
N MET A 501 -24.08 12.49 33.27
CA MET A 501 -25.20 13.12 32.55
C MET A 501 -26.32 12.15 32.19
N GLN A 502 -26.03 10.86 32.00
CA GLN A 502 -27.05 9.88 31.57
C GLN A 502 -27.46 8.96 32.73
N ILE A 503 -26.51 8.28 33.38
CA ILE A 503 -26.82 7.22 34.35
C ILE A 503 -27.26 7.81 35.70
N LYS A 504 -26.44 8.70 36.30
CA LYS A 504 -26.70 9.24 37.64
C LYS A 504 -28.05 9.97 37.77
N PRO A 505 -28.47 10.82 36.82
CA PRO A 505 -29.76 11.52 36.92
C PRO A 505 -30.96 10.58 36.87
N MET A 506 -30.83 9.40 36.24
CA MET A 506 -31.94 8.44 36.09
C MET A 506 -32.20 7.62 37.37
N VAL A 507 -31.23 7.52 38.28
CA VAL A 507 -31.36 6.71 39.50
C VAL A 507 -32.46 7.25 40.42
N LYS A 508 -32.52 8.56 40.65
CA LYS A 508 -33.48 9.17 41.59
C LYS A 508 -34.93 8.99 41.11
N PRO A 509 -35.29 9.33 39.85
CA PRO A 509 -36.61 9.02 39.30
C PRO A 509 -36.94 7.52 39.35
N SER A 510 -35.96 6.65 39.04
CA SER A 510 -36.17 5.19 39.07
C SER A 510 -36.54 4.69 40.46
N LYS A 511 -35.85 5.16 41.51
CA LYS A 511 -36.18 4.80 42.89
C LYS A 511 -37.53 5.35 43.34
N GLN A 512 -37.88 6.56 42.91
CA GLN A 512 -39.20 7.14 43.21
C GLN A 512 -40.32 6.29 42.57
N LEU A 513 -40.16 5.94 41.30
CA LEU A 513 -41.13 5.13 40.55
C LEU A 513 -41.28 3.72 41.12
N LEU A 514 -40.18 3.08 41.56
CA LEU A 514 -40.20 1.77 42.20
C LEU A 514 -40.77 1.77 43.63
N LYS A 515 -40.81 2.92 44.31
CA LYS A 515 -41.39 3.05 45.65
C LYS A 515 -42.91 3.26 45.63
N LEU A 516 -43.46 3.73 44.52
CA LEU A 516 -44.91 3.85 44.34
C LEU A 516 -45.52 2.43 44.32
N LYS A 517 -46.47 2.18 45.22
CA LYS A 517 -47.29 0.98 45.29
C LYS A 517 -48.75 1.39 45.06
N ASP A 518 -49.55 0.52 44.45
CA ASP A 518 -50.97 0.74 44.12
C ASP A 518 -51.23 1.91 43.15
N VAL A 519 -50.63 1.84 41.95
CA VAL A 519 -50.91 2.78 40.85
C VAL A 519 -51.96 2.15 39.93
N ASN A 520 -53.14 2.76 39.82
CA ASN A 520 -54.15 2.36 38.84
C ASN A 520 -53.71 2.83 37.44
N TYR A 521 -53.30 1.91 36.59
CA TYR A 521 -52.95 2.21 35.20
C TYR A 521 -54.21 2.28 34.33
N GLU A 522 -54.40 3.38 33.58
CA GLU A 522 -55.47 3.49 32.56
C GLU A 522 -55.14 2.70 31.27
N TRP A 523 -53.92 2.16 31.17
CA TRP A 523 -53.40 1.43 30.03
C TRP A 523 -53.10 -0.03 30.38
N HIS A 524 -52.91 -0.90 29.39
CA HIS A 524 -52.78 -2.34 29.59
C HIS A 524 -51.58 -2.68 30.51
N GLU A 525 -51.84 -3.31 31.65
CA GLU A 525 -50.82 -3.77 32.58
C GLU A 525 -50.13 -5.03 32.03
N PHE A 526 -48.88 -4.89 31.57
CA PHE A 526 -48.09 -6.05 31.12
C PHE A 526 -47.45 -6.84 32.30
N PHE A 527 -47.40 -6.24 33.50
CA PHE A 527 -46.86 -6.85 34.70
C PHE A 527 -47.76 -6.50 35.89
N ASP A 528 -48.56 -7.47 36.34
CA ASP A 528 -49.47 -7.32 37.47
C ASP A 528 -48.80 -6.58 38.64
N HIS A 529 -49.39 -5.45 39.04
CA HIS A 529 -49.04 -4.69 40.24
C HIS A 529 -47.58 -4.15 40.31
N SER A 530 -46.89 -3.91 39.18
CA SER A 530 -45.51 -3.39 39.22
C SER A 530 -45.16 -2.29 38.22
N ASN A 531 -44.55 -1.20 38.71
CA ASN A 531 -44.13 -0.05 37.89
C ASN A 531 -42.84 -0.30 37.09
N ARG A 532 -42.45 -1.57 36.89
CA ARG A 532 -41.17 -1.95 36.25
C ARG A 532 -41.13 -1.62 34.77
N LEU A 533 -42.27 -1.74 34.08
CA LEU A 533 -42.38 -1.37 32.66
C LEU A 533 -42.14 0.14 32.47
N SER A 534 -42.72 0.96 33.33
CA SER A 534 -42.53 2.42 33.31
C SER A 534 -41.06 2.80 33.54
N VAL A 535 -40.34 2.08 34.41
CA VAL A 535 -38.89 2.27 34.57
C VAL A 535 -38.16 1.90 33.28
N GLY A 536 -38.52 0.78 32.63
CA GLY A 536 -37.95 0.39 31.35
C GLY A 536 -38.13 1.46 30.26
N LEU A 537 -39.34 2.02 30.13
CA LEU A 537 -39.65 3.09 29.18
C LEU A 537 -38.90 4.39 29.49
N LEU A 538 -38.69 4.71 30.77
CA LEU A 538 -37.89 5.86 31.19
C LEU A 538 -36.41 5.71 30.76
N TRP A 539 -35.84 4.51 30.90
CA TRP A 539 -34.44 4.25 30.56
C TRP A 539 -34.20 4.08 29.06
N LEU A 540 -35.20 3.65 28.28
CA LEU A 540 -35.02 3.30 26.88
C LEU A 540 -34.37 4.42 26.03
N PRO A 541 -34.83 5.69 26.06
CA PRO A 541 -34.18 6.76 25.30
C PRO A 541 -32.74 7.02 25.75
N VAL A 542 -32.49 6.92 27.06
CA VAL A 542 -31.16 7.16 27.66
C VAL A 542 -30.17 6.07 27.23
N VAL A 543 -30.60 4.80 27.20
CA VAL A 543 -29.79 3.68 26.73
C VAL A 543 -29.50 3.79 25.23
N LEU A 544 -30.46 4.23 24.41
CA LEU A 544 -30.22 4.46 22.97
C LEU A 544 -29.17 5.55 22.74
N ILE A 545 -29.25 6.67 23.48
CA ILE A 545 -28.25 7.75 23.42
C ILE A 545 -26.89 7.24 23.92
N TYR A 546 -26.85 6.44 24.99
CA TYR A 546 -25.63 5.83 25.52
C TYR A 546 -24.90 4.92 24.51
N LEU A 547 -25.64 4.23 23.65
CA LEU A 547 -25.06 3.41 22.59
C LEU A 547 -24.54 4.27 21.43
N MET A 548 -25.23 5.36 21.10
CA MET A 548 -24.87 6.26 20.00
C MET A 548 -23.72 7.23 20.35
N ASP A 549 -23.60 7.64 21.62
CA ASP A 549 -22.70 8.72 22.04
C ASP A 549 -21.21 8.48 21.73
N LEU A 550 -20.79 7.22 21.60
CA LEU A 550 -19.41 6.87 21.26
C LEU A 550 -19.04 7.41 19.89
N GLN A 551 -19.97 7.42 18.93
CA GLN A 551 -19.73 7.97 17.60
C GLN A 551 -19.51 9.49 17.66
N ILE A 552 -20.21 10.20 18.54
CA ILE A 552 -20.06 11.65 18.72
C ILE A 552 -18.66 11.95 19.26
N TRP A 553 -18.26 11.29 20.35
CA TRP A 553 -16.93 11.49 20.94
C TRP A 553 -15.82 11.08 19.97
N TYR A 554 -15.98 9.96 19.27
CA TYR A 554 -15.07 9.56 18.21
C TYR A 554 -14.93 10.65 17.15
N ALA A 555 -16.03 11.18 16.62
CA ALA A 555 -16.02 12.21 15.57
C ALA A 555 -15.32 13.51 16.02
N ILE A 556 -15.53 13.93 17.26
CA ILE A 556 -14.87 15.12 17.83
C ILE A 556 -13.35 14.90 17.87
N TYR A 557 -12.89 13.82 18.52
CA TYR A 557 -11.46 13.56 18.66
C TYR A 557 -10.80 13.20 17.33
N SER A 558 -11.47 12.47 16.45
CA SER A 558 -10.94 12.14 15.11
C SER A 558 -10.76 13.41 14.28
N SER A 559 -11.64 14.41 14.43
CA SER A 559 -11.50 15.71 13.76
C SER A 559 -10.30 16.49 14.29
N PHE A 560 -10.07 16.51 15.60
CA PHE A 560 -8.88 17.16 16.18
C PHE A 560 -7.58 16.47 15.76
N VAL A 561 -7.52 15.14 15.85
CA VAL A 561 -6.34 14.37 15.43
C VAL A 561 -6.14 14.50 13.93
N GLY A 562 -7.21 14.39 13.13
CA GLY A 562 -7.17 14.57 11.69
C GLY A 562 -6.70 15.97 11.28
N ALA A 563 -7.16 17.02 11.96
CA ALA A 563 -6.66 18.38 11.76
C ALA A 563 -5.18 18.50 12.14
N GLY A 564 -4.76 17.92 13.26
CA GLY A 564 -3.35 17.88 13.66
C GLY A 564 -2.47 17.19 12.63
N VAL A 565 -2.86 16.00 12.17
CA VAL A 565 -2.16 15.24 11.13
C VAL A 565 -2.14 16.03 9.82
N GLY A 566 -3.26 16.63 9.41
CA GLY A 566 -3.35 17.48 8.22
C GLY A 566 -2.40 18.67 8.27
N LEU A 567 -2.30 19.34 9.43
CA LEU A 567 -1.35 20.43 9.65
C LEU A 567 0.11 19.96 9.55
N PHE A 568 0.46 18.83 10.18
CA PHE A 568 1.82 18.27 10.09
C PHE A 568 2.18 17.74 8.70
N GLN A 569 1.19 17.26 7.95
CA GLN A 569 1.35 16.83 6.56
C GLN A 569 1.25 17.99 5.57
N HIS A 570 1.04 19.23 6.05
CA HIS A 570 0.86 20.42 5.21
C HIS A 570 -0.24 20.25 4.15
N LEU A 571 -1.23 19.40 4.41
CA LEU A 571 -2.39 19.19 3.55
C LEU A 571 -3.19 20.49 3.50
N GLY A 572 -3.32 21.07 2.31
CA GLY A 572 -3.95 22.38 2.13
C GLY A 572 -3.05 23.58 2.44
N GLU A 573 -1.73 23.42 2.46
CA GLU A 573 -0.79 24.55 2.56
C GLU A 573 -0.75 25.39 1.27
N ILE A 574 -1.01 24.77 0.12
CA ILE A 574 -1.25 25.45 -1.16
C ILE A 574 -2.74 25.38 -1.44
N ARG A 575 -3.43 26.51 -1.24
CA ARG A 575 -4.90 26.61 -1.44
C ARG A 575 -5.25 27.39 -2.70
N ASN A 576 -4.38 28.32 -3.09
CA ASN A 576 -4.64 29.27 -4.16
C ASN A 576 -3.47 29.32 -5.17
N ILE A 577 -3.77 29.73 -6.41
CA ILE A 577 -2.78 29.90 -7.49
C ILE A 577 -1.63 30.85 -7.11
N GLN A 578 -1.89 31.87 -6.29
CA GLN A 578 -0.85 32.79 -5.81
C GLN A 578 0.16 32.09 -4.90
N GLN A 579 -0.30 31.20 -4.02
CA GLN A 579 0.57 30.41 -3.15
C GLN A 579 1.35 29.38 -3.96
N LEU A 580 0.71 28.77 -4.97
CA LEU A 580 1.37 27.87 -5.91
C LEU A 580 2.49 28.60 -6.66
N ARG A 581 2.21 29.79 -7.23
CA ARG A 581 3.20 30.62 -7.94
C ARG A 581 4.41 30.92 -7.05
N LEU A 582 4.20 31.35 -5.80
CA LEU A 582 5.27 31.64 -4.86
C LEU A 582 6.12 30.39 -4.54
N ARG A 583 5.47 29.22 -4.40
CA ARG A 583 6.15 27.97 -4.02
C ARG A 583 6.77 27.23 -5.19
N PHE A 584 6.33 27.46 -6.42
CA PHE A 584 6.81 26.75 -7.59
C PHE A 584 8.31 26.99 -7.84
N GLN A 585 8.83 28.18 -7.51
CA GLN A 585 10.27 28.46 -7.59
C GLN A 585 11.08 27.67 -6.56
N PHE A 586 10.54 27.51 -5.35
CA PHE A 586 11.11 26.65 -4.32
C PHE A 586 11.01 25.18 -4.72
N PHE A 587 9.95 24.78 -5.40
CA PHE A 587 9.77 23.42 -5.88
C PHE A 587 10.81 23.05 -6.94
N ALA A 588 11.06 23.92 -7.92
CA ALA A 588 12.07 23.71 -8.95
C ALA A 588 13.47 23.49 -8.34
N SER A 589 13.84 24.33 -7.38
CA SER A 589 15.11 24.19 -6.64
C SER A 589 15.15 22.97 -5.71
N ALA A 590 14.03 22.61 -5.07
CA ALA A 590 13.94 21.44 -4.19
C ALA A 590 14.00 20.12 -4.95
N ILE A 591 13.40 20.03 -6.14
CA ILE A 591 13.52 18.85 -7.02
C ILE A 591 14.98 18.62 -7.36
N GLN A 592 15.65 19.68 -7.82
CA GLN A 592 17.04 19.60 -8.21
C GLN A 592 17.92 19.15 -7.03
N PHE A 593 17.72 19.73 -5.85
CA PHE A 593 18.47 19.37 -4.64
C PHE A 593 18.25 17.92 -4.18
N ASN A 594 17.05 17.37 -4.35
CA ASN A 594 16.73 16.02 -3.88
C ASN A 594 16.99 14.91 -4.93
N LEU A 595 16.93 15.22 -6.23
CA LEU A 595 17.09 14.25 -7.32
C LEU A 595 18.51 14.22 -7.91
N MET A 596 19.29 15.31 -7.83
CA MET A 596 20.67 15.28 -8.31
C MET A 596 21.55 14.49 -7.31
N PRO A 597 22.29 13.46 -7.75
CA PRO A 597 23.30 12.84 -6.92
C PRO A 597 24.34 13.90 -6.53
N GLU A 598 24.75 13.92 -5.25
CA GLU A 598 25.79 14.80 -4.74
C GLU A 598 27.14 14.49 -5.41
N GLU A 599 27.39 14.99 -6.63
CA GLU A 599 28.73 14.93 -7.23
C GLU A 599 29.75 15.69 -6.36
N GLN A 600 29.29 16.62 -5.52
CA GLN A 600 30.11 17.30 -4.52
C GLN A 600 30.50 16.42 -3.31
N LEU A 601 29.94 15.22 -3.13
CA LEU A 601 30.34 14.30 -2.06
C LEU A 601 31.59 13.48 -2.38
N LEU A 602 32.01 13.39 -3.64
CA LEU A 602 33.23 12.65 -3.97
C LEU A 602 34.50 13.32 -3.41
N ASN A 603 34.44 14.63 -3.09
CA ASN A 603 35.59 15.39 -2.58
C ASN A 603 35.46 15.88 -1.13
N ALA A 604 34.35 15.63 -0.43
CA ALA A 604 34.15 16.13 0.94
C ALA A 604 34.08 15.00 1.97
N ARG A 605 35.25 14.61 2.52
CA ARG A 605 35.36 13.88 3.79
C ARG A 605 34.81 14.77 4.92
N GLY A 606 33.49 14.76 5.13
CA GLY A 606 32.79 15.69 6.03
C GLY A 606 32.44 15.11 7.40
N THR A 607 32.99 15.70 8.45
CA THR A 607 32.72 15.51 9.88
C THR A 607 31.21 15.59 10.23
N PHE A 608 30.74 14.91 11.29
CA PHE A 608 29.32 14.93 11.77
C PHE A 608 28.65 16.31 11.80
N LYS A 609 29.42 17.38 12.02
CA LYS A 609 28.95 18.76 12.03
C LYS A 609 28.50 19.26 10.65
N SER A 610 29.13 18.82 9.55
CA SER A 610 28.69 19.15 8.19
C SER A 610 27.39 18.42 7.83
N LYS A 611 27.25 17.14 8.23
CA LYS A 611 26.01 16.37 8.07
C LYS A 611 24.82 16.97 8.84
N PHE A 612 25.07 17.49 10.04
CA PHE A 612 24.02 18.15 10.83
C PHE A 612 23.64 19.52 10.25
N LYS A 613 24.63 20.31 9.81
CA LYS A 613 24.38 21.59 9.14
C LYS A 613 23.63 21.39 7.81
N ASP A 614 23.97 20.33 7.08
CA ASP A 614 23.28 19.93 5.86
C ASP A 614 21.87 19.40 6.15
N ALA A 615 21.67 18.60 7.21
CA ALA A 615 20.33 18.20 7.66
C ALA A 615 19.45 19.40 8.06
N ILE A 616 20.03 20.43 8.71
CA ILE A 616 19.34 21.69 9.01
C ILE A 616 19.05 22.47 7.72
N HIS A 617 19.97 22.50 6.75
CA HIS A 617 19.72 23.11 5.44
C HIS A 617 18.60 22.39 4.68
N ARG A 618 18.58 21.05 4.71
CA ARG A 618 17.51 20.19 4.16
C ARG A 618 16.17 20.46 4.84
N LEU A 619 16.16 20.65 6.16
CA LEU A 619 14.97 21.06 6.90
C LEU A 619 14.51 22.46 6.48
N LYS A 620 15.43 23.42 6.36
CA LYS A 620 15.09 24.78 5.91
C LYS A 620 14.55 24.82 4.48
N LEU A 621 15.12 24.03 3.56
CA LEU A 621 14.64 23.87 2.17
C LEU A 621 13.28 23.17 2.11
N ARG A 622 13.09 22.10 2.88
CA ARG A 622 11.83 21.34 2.93
C ARG A 622 10.69 22.12 3.57
N TYR A 623 10.98 22.97 4.56
CA TYR A 623 9.99 23.71 5.35
C TYR A 623 9.95 25.22 5.05
N GLY A 624 10.73 25.72 4.09
CA GLY A 624 10.71 27.13 3.67
C GLY A 624 11.17 28.14 4.72
N PHE A 625 11.85 27.72 5.80
CA PHE A 625 12.33 28.60 6.85
C PHE A 625 13.66 29.27 6.47
N GLY A 626 13.61 30.36 5.70
CA GLY A 626 14.78 31.18 5.35
C GLY A 626 14.53 32.18 4.23
N GLN A 627 15.46 33.12 4.04
CA GLN A 627 15.43 34.08 2.92
C GLN A 627 15.32 33.38 1.56
N PRO A 628 14.63 34.00 0.57
CA PRO A 628 14.55 33.46 -0.78
C PRO A 628 15.96 33.18 -1.29
N TYR A 629 16.18 31.92 -1.65
CA TYR A 629 17.46 31.40 -2.14
C TYR A 629 17.95 32.25 -3.32
N LYS A 630 19.28 32.42 -3.43
CA LYS A 630 19.90 33.15 -4.55
C LYS A 630 19.37 32.58 -5.87
N LYS A 631 18.74 33.47 -6.66
CA LYS A 631 18.13 33.24 -7.97
C LYS A 631 18.76 32.08 -8.74
N LEU A 632 17.91 31.14 -9.16
CA LEU A 632 18.19 30.04 -10.09
C LEU A 632 18.82 30.53 -11.43
N GLU A 633 18.78 31.84 -11.70
CA GLU A 633 19.37 32.51 -12.88
C GLU A 633 20.88 32.27 -13.07
N SER A 634 21.67 31.92 -12.03
CA SER A 634 23.13 31.79 -12.22
C SER A 634 23.57 30.53 -12.98
N ASN A 635 22.68 29.58 -13.25
CA ASN A 635 23.04 28.33 -13.94
C ASN A 635 21.92 27.87 -14.89
N GLN A 636 21.90 28.39 -16.12
CA GLN A 636 20.94 28.00 -17.18
C GLN A 636 20.90 26.47 -17.42
N VAL A 637 22.03 25.78 -17.17
CA VAL A 637 22.15 24.32 -17.25
C VAL A 637 21.23 23.61 -16.24
N GLU A 638 21.05 24.19 -15.05
CA GLU A 638 20.22 23.61 -13.99
C GLU A 638 18.73 23.76 -14.28
N ALA A 639 18.35 24.91 -14.83
CA ALA A 639 16.98 25.17 -15.28
C ALA A 639 16.56 24.22 -16.42
N ASN A 640 17.47 23.94 -17.37
CA ASN A 640 17.21 22.99 -18.45
C ASN A 640 16.98 21.55 -17.93
N LYS A 641 17.74 21.12 -16.92
CA LYS A 641 17.53 19.80 -16.28
C LYS A 641 16.18 19.72 -15.59
N PHE A 642 15.76 20.79 -14.91
CA PHE A 642 14.42 20.86 -14.31
C PHE A 642 13.33 20.80 -15.37
N ALA A 643 13.48 21.52 -16.48
CA ALA A 643 12.52 21.52 -17.58
C ALA A 643 12.32 20.13 -18.18
N LEU A 644 13.39 19.35 -18.36
CA LEU A 644 13.29 17.96 -18.82
C LEU A 644 12.43 17.11 -17.87
N ILE A 645 12.73 17.14 -16.57
CA ILE A 645 11.99 16.34 -15.58
C ILE A 645 10.53 16.79 -15.50
N TRP A 646 10.29 18.09 -15.49
CA TRP A 646 8.96 18.66 -15.41
C TRP A 646 8.12 18.30 -16.63
N ASN A 647 8.66 18.47 -17.85
CA ASN A 647 7.92 18.17 -19.07
C ASN A 647 7.60 16.67 -19.18
N GLU A 648 8.50 15.77 -18.77
CA GLU A 648 8.19 14.34 -18.68
C GLU A 648 7.02 14.04 -17.71
N ILE A 649 6.96 14.73 -16.57
CA ILE A 649 5.83 14.59 -15.63
C ILE A 649 4.52 15.04 -16.27
N ILE A 650 4.52 16.19 -16.95
CA ILE A 650 3.32 16.73 -17.60
C ILE A 650 2.90 15.87 -18.80
N LEU A 651 3.85 15.30 -19.54
CA LEU A 651 3.57 14.33 -20.61
C LEU A 651 2.92 13.06 -20.05
N ILE A 652 3.42 12.51 -18.94
CA ILE A 652 2.79 11.36 -18.28
C ILE A 652 1.37 11.72 -17.82
N PHE A 653 1.15 12.93 -17.29
CA PHE A 653 -0.21 13.38 -16.94
C PHE A 653 -1.13 13.43 -18.16
N ARG A 654 -0.59 13.76 -19.33
CA ARG A 654 -1.34 13.71 -20.58
C ARG A 654 -1.61 12.27 -21.03
N GLU A 655 -0.63 11.38 -20.95
CA GLU A 655 -0.75 9.95 -21.29
C GLU A 655 -1.74 9.20 -20.38
N GLU A 656 -1.83 9.59 -19.10
CA GLU A 656 -2.79 9.08 -18.13
C GLU A 656 -4.17 9.78 -18.20
N ASP A 657 -4.40 10.65 -19.20
CA ASP A 657 -5.64 11.44 -19.38
C ASP A 657 -6.04 12.30 -18.15
N ILE A 658 -5.05 12.77 -17.37
CA ILE A 658 -5.27 13.68 -16.23
C ILE A 658 -5.48 15.12 -16.70
N ILE A 659 -4.82 15.53 -17.80
CA ILE A 659 -4.88 16.88 -18.38
C ILE A 659 -5.18 16.83 -19.88
N SER A 660 -5.75 17.92 -20.41
CA SER A 660 -6.00 18.10 -21.84
C SER A 660 -4.78 18.60 -22.62
N ASP A 661 -4.81 18.50 -23.95
CA ASP A 661 -3.74 19.00 -24.83
C ASP A 661 -3.48 20.50 -24.64
N LYS A 662 -4.54 21.28 -24.42
CA LYS A 662 -4.42 22.72 -24.14
C LYS A 662 -3.78 23.00 -22.78
N GLU A 663 -4.02 22.16 -21.78
CA GLU A 663 -3.41 22.30 -20.45
C GLU A 663 -1.94 21.89 -20.45
N LEU A 664 -1.58 20.87 -21.23
CA LEU A 664 -0.19 20.48 -21.51
C LEU A 664 0.60 21.69 -22.04
N GLU A 665 0.13 22.34 -23.10
CA GLU A 665 0.79 23.54 -23.68
C GLU A 665 0.97 24.68 -22.66
N LEU A 666 0.01 24.87 -21.75
CA LEU A 666 0.08 25.93 -20.74
C LEU A 666 1.05 25.61 -19.60
N MET A 667 1.27 24.32 -19.31
CA MET A 667 2.09 23.82 -18.20
C MET A 667 3.50 23.44 -18.60
N GLU A 668 3.76 23.20 -19.90
CA GLU A 668 5.07 22.86 -20.40
C GLU A 668 6.09 24.00 -20.21
N LEU A 669 7.34 23.64 -19.90
CA LEU A 669 8.48 24.55 -19.90
C LEU A 669 9.10 24.56 -21.31
N PRO A 670 9.06 25.69 -22.05
CA PRO A 670 9.56 25.72 -23.42
C PRO A 670 11.09 25.55 -23.51
N GLN A 671 11.60 24.72 -24.42
CA GLN A 671 13.05 24.47 -24.62
C GLN A 671 13.83 25.64 -25.24
N ASN A 672 14.89 26.15 -24.59
CA ASN A 672 15.53 27.43 -24.94
C ASN A 672 15.76 27.61 -26.45
N SER A 673 14.88 28.37 -27.09
CA SER A 673 14.93 28.76 -28.49
C SER A 673 15.11 30.28 -28.54
N TRP A 674 15.81 30.79 -29.55
CA TRP A 674 16.01 32.23 -29.80
C TRP A 674 16.95 32.99 -28.84
N ASN A 675 17.82 32.27 -28.10
CA ASN A 675 18.86 32.85 -27.22
C ASN A 675 18.28 33.82 -26.16
N VAL A 676 17.14 33.45 -25.56
CA VAL A 676 16.47 34.26 -24.53
C VAL A 676 17.31 34.29 -23.25
N ARG A 677 17.45 35.47 -22.65
CA ARG A 677 18.36 35.69 -21.50
C ARG A 677 17.86 35.10 -20.17
N VAL A 678 16.59 34.72 -20.09
CA VAL A 678 15.92 34.27 -18.86
C VAL A 678 15.32 32.87 -18.98
N ILE A 679 15.06 32.25 -17.84
CA ILE A 679 14.28 31.01 -17.75
C ILE A 679 12.85 31.31 -18.20
N ARG A 680 12.34 30.52 -19.15
CA ARG A 680 10.96 30.61 -19.61
C ARG A 680 10.07 29.75 -18.74
N TRP A 681 9.31 30.41 -17.89
CA TRP A 681 8.35 29.75 -17.01
C TRP A 681 7.08 29.40 -17.80
N PRO A 682 6.30 28.40 -17.36
CA PRO A 682 5.07 28.03 -18.05
C PRO A 682 4.07 29.19 -18.10
N SER A 683 3.30 29.25 -19.17
CA SER A 683 2.33 30.33 -19.45
C SER A 683 1.35 30.58 -18.30
N PHE A 684 0.93 29.54 -17.57
CA PHE A 684 0.02 29.68 -16.44
C PHE A 684 0.62 30.48 -15.26
N LEU A 685 1.95 30.46 -15.08
CA LEU A 685 2.65 31.26 -14.07
C LEU A 685 2.83 32.71 -14.51
N LEU A 686 3.03 32.93 -15.81
CA LEU A 686 3.27 34.25 -16.41
C LEU A 686 1.98 35.05 -16.70
N CYS A 687 0.82 34.38 -16.66
CA CYS A 687 -0.48 34.97 -16.99
C CYS A 687 -0.71 36.31 -16.26
N ASN A 688 -1.04 37.34 -17.05
CA ASN A 688 -1.25 38.75 -16.71
C ASN A 688 -0.03 39.55 -16.22
N GLU A 689 1.13 38.96 -16.01
CA GLU A 689 2.28 39.71 -15.50
C GLU A 689 2.84 40.72 -16.51
N LEU A 690 2.85 40.39 -17.80
CA LEU A 690 3.25 41.32 -18.86
C LEU A 690 2.29 42.52 -18.95
N LEU A 691 0.97 42.29 -18.87
CA LEU A 691 -0.04 43.35 -18.87
C LEU A 691 0.10 44.27 -17.65
N LEU A 692 0.40 43.71 -16.48
CA LEU A 692 0.69 44.48 -15.27
C LEU A 692 1.99 45.29 -15.39
N ALA A 693 3.02 44.77 -16.05
CA ALA A 693 4.24 45.52 -16.33
C ALA A 693 3.97 46.68 -17.30
N LEU A 694 3.16 46.46 -18.33
CA LEU A 694 2.73 47.49 -19.28
C LEU A 694 1.88 48.59 -18.62
N SER A 695 0.98 48.23 -17.70
CA SER A 695 0.19 49.22 -16.96
C SER A 695 1.08 50.03 -16.01
N GLN A 696 2.02 49.38 -15.31
CA GLN A 696 3.00 50.06 -14.45
C GLN A 696 3.89 51.02 -15.25
N ALA A 697 4.31 50.62 -16.44
CA ALA A 697 5.07 51.47 -17.36
C ALA A 697 4.27 52.69 -17.84
N LYS A 698 2.97 52.55 -18.08
CA LYS A 698 2.06 53.64 -18.47
C LYS A 698 1.74 54.60 -17.32
N GLU A 699 1.58 54.10 -16.10
CA GLU A 699 1.24 54.91 -14.92
C GLU A 699 2.44 55.67 -14.36
N LEU A 700 3.66 55.17 -14.60
CA LEU A 700 4.90 55.67 -14.00
C LEU A 700 5.83 56.30 -15.04
N VAL A 701 5.29 57.16 -15.91
CA VAL A 701 6.06 57.83 -16.97
C VAL A 701 7.12 58.77 -16.40
N ASP A 702 6.81 59.45 -15.29
CA ASP A 702 7.70 60.46 -14.68
C ASP A 702 8.68 59.87 -13.65
N ALA A 703 8.60 58.56 -13.38
CA ALA A 703 9.44 57.90 -12.39
C ALA A 703 10.82 57.54 -12.99
N PRO A 704 11.90 57.54 -12.18
CA PRO A 704 13.21 57.12 -12.67
C PRO A 704 13.20 55.62 -13.04
N ASP A 705 13.89 55.28 -14.14
CA ASP A 705 14.00 53.91 -14.67
C ASP A 705 14.35 52.87 -13.61
N LYS A 706 15.28 53.20 -12.68
CA LYS A 706 15.66 52.31 -11.57
C LYS A 706 14.49 51.91 -10.70
N TRP A 707 13.59 52.85 -10.42
CA TRP A 707 12.45 52.60 -9.54
C TRP A 707 11.36 51.81 -10.26
N LEU A 708 11.12 52.11 -11.55
CA LEU A 708 10.24 51.31 -12.40
C LEU A 708 10.74 49.86 -12.52
N TRP A 709 12.02 49.69 -12.81
CA TRP A 709 12.64 48.36 -12.92
C TRP A 709 12.67 47.61 -11.59
N TYR A 710 12.92 48.30 -10.47
CA TYR A 710 12.81 47.71 -9.13
C TYR A 710 11.38 47.21 -8.84
N LYS A 711 10.35 47.97 -9.23
CA LYS A 711 8.94 47.57 -9.06
C LYS A 711 8.57 46.36 -9.93
N ILE A 712 9.11 46.27 -11.15
CA ILE A 712 8.97 45.10 -12.04
C ILE A 712 9.68 43.88 -11.43
N CYS A 713 10.92 44.05 -10.95
CA CYS A 713 11.73 42.99 -10.35
C CYS A 713 11.22 42.46 -9.01
N LYS A 714 10.25 43.12 -8.38
CA LYS A 714 9.62 42.62 -7.14
C LYS A 714 8.92 41.26 -7.34
N ASN A 715 8.44 40.97 -8.55
CA ASN A 715 7.92 39.66 -8.93
C ASN A 715 8.84 39.05 -9.99
N GLU A 716 9.48 37.93 -9.68
CA GLU A 716 10.43 37.28 -10.60
C GLU A 716 9.74 36.83 -11.90
N TYR A 717 8.50 36.34 -11.83
CA TYR A 717 7.74 35.97 -13.04
C TYR A 717 7.47 37.17 -13.94
N ARG A 718 7.26 38.36 -13.35
CA ARG A 718 7.05 39.59 -14.12
C ARG A 718 8.33 40.04 -14.81
N ARG A 719 9.46 39.98 -14.10
CA ARG A 719 10.78 40.24 -14.67
C ARG A 719 11.07 39.29 -15.83
N CYS A 720 10.88 37.98 -15.64
CA CYS A 720 11.07 36.97 -16.69
C CYS A 720 10.14 37.24 -17.88
N ALA A 721 8.84 37.47 -17.66
CA ALA A 721 7.89 37.75 -18.74
C ALA A 721 8.26 38.98 -19.57
N VAL A 722 8.75 40.06 -18.94
CA VAL A 722 9.16 41.28 -19.66
C VAL A 722 10.41 41.03 -20.52
N ILE A 723 11.42 40.35 -19.97
CA ILE A 723 12.67 40.06 -20.71
C ILE A 723 12.40 39.06 -21.83
N GLU A 724 11.64 38.00 -21.54
CA GLU A 724 11.24 36.99 -22.52
C GLU A 724 10.43 37.60 -23.67
N ALA A 725 9.44 38.45 -23.38
CA ALA A 725 8.66 39.14 -24.40
C ALA A 725 9.55 40.04 -25.27
N TYR A 726 10.48 40.80 -24.67
CA TYR A 726 11.39 41.66 -25.41
C TYR A 726 12.32 40.88 -26.34
N ASP A 727 13.04 39.88 -25.81
CA ASP A 727 13.97 39.07 -26.59
C ASP A 727 13.23 38.28 -27.69
N SER A 728 12.03 37.76 -27.41
CA SER A 728 11.22 37.03 -28.40
C SER A 728 10.69 37.94 -29.51
N VAL A 729 10.20 39.15 -29.18
CA VAL A 729 9.73 40.11 -30.18
C VAL A 729 10.89 40.62 -31.05
N LYS A 730 12.06 40.85 -30.45
CA LYS A 730 13.27 41.22 -31.18
C LYS A 730 13.67 40.14 -32.19
N HIS A 731 13.71 38.88 -31.77
CA HIS A 731 14.02 37.77 -32.68
C HIS A 731 12.97 37.63 -33.78
N LEU A 732 11.68 37.58 -33.40
CA LEU A 732 10.57 37.38 -34.32
C LEU A 732 10.52 38.45 -35.42
N LEU A 733 10.65 39.74 -35.07
CA LEU A 733 10.58 40.82 -36.04
C LEU A 733 11.79 40.84 -37.00
N LEU A 734 12.98 40.47 -36.51
CA LEU A 734 14.16 40.35 -37.37
C LEU A 734 14.10 39.13 -38.29
N GLU A 735 13.36 38.08 -37.91
CA GLU A 735 13.19 36.87 -38.71
C GLU A 735 12.09 36.99 -39.77
N ILE A 736 10.98 37.68 -39.46
CA ILE A 736 9.87 37.88 -40.40
C ILE A 736 10.26 38.82 -41.55
N ILE A 737 11.10 39.82 -41.26
CA ILE A 737 11.41 40.89 -42.20
C ILE A 737 12.67 40.52 -42.96
N GLU A 738 12.55 40.42 -44.28
CA GLU A 738 13.64 40.06 -45.17
C GLU A 738 14.87 40.96 -44.95
N THR A 739 16.02 40.33 -44.74
CA THR A 739 17.30 41.01 -44.43
C THR A 739 17.74 42.06 -45.45
N THR A 740 17.19 42.02 -46.66
CA THR A 740 17.51 42.92 -47.78
C THR A 740 16.64 44.18 -47.83
N THR A 741 15.63 44.33 -46.97
CA THR A 741 14.74 45.50 -47.00
C THR A 741 15.23 46.63 -46.08
N GLU A 742 14.86 47.87 -46.44
CA GLU A 742 15.10 49.05 -45.59
C GLU A 742 14.37 48.92 -44.23
N GLU A 743 13.28 48.15 -44.17
CA GLU A 743 12.53 47.93 -42.94
C GLU A 743 13.34 47.10 -41.93
N HIS A 744 14.14 46.13 -42.41
CA HIS A 744 15.02 45.32 -41.56
C HIS A 744 16.10 46.18 -40.90
N SER A 745 16.70 47.12 -41.65
CA SER A 745 17.73 48.02 -41.11
C SER A 745 17.14 49.01 -40.10
N ILE A 746 15.95 49.56 -40.36
CA ILE A 746 15.23 50.43 -39.43
C ILE A 746 14.93 49.71 -38.11
N ILE A 747 14.44 48.47 -38.16
CA ILE A 747 14.10 47.70 -36.96
C ILE A 747 15.34 47.27 -36.19
N THR A 748 16.42 46.95 -36.90
CA THR A 748 17.72 46.63 -36.27
C THR A 748 18.25 47.84 -35.50
N VAL A 749 18.24 49.03 -36.10
CA VAL A 749 18.66 50.28 -35.45
C VAL A 749 17.75 50.62 -34.27
N LEU A 750 16.43 50.42 -34.41
CA LEU A 750 15.47 50.64 -33.31
C LEU A 750 15.80 49.77 -32.09
N PHE A 751 16.05 48.47 -32.27
CA PHE A 751 16.39 47.59 -31.15
C PHE A 751 17.76 47.93 -30.55
N GLN A 752 18.74 48.37 -31.36
CA GLN A 752 20.04 48.84 -30.87
C GLN A 752 19.89 50.11 -30.01
N GLU A 753 19.04 51.05 -30.42
CA GLU A 753 18.77 52.27 -29.66
C GLU A 753 18.02 51.99 -28.35
N ILE A 754 17.11 51.01 -28.36
CA ILE A 754 16.45 50.51 -27.15
C ILE A 754 17.48 49.88 -26.19
N ASP A 755 18.34 48.98 -26.68
CA ASP A 755 19.39 48.35 -25.88
C ASP A 755 20.35 49.40 -25.29
N HIS A 756 20.72 50.42 -26.07
CA HIS A 756 21.58 51.53 -25.63
C HIS A 756 20.91 52.39 -24.55
N SER A 757 19.63 52.73 -24.73
CA SER A 757 18.84 53.50 -23.78
C SER A 757 18.63 52.75 -22.45
N LEU A 758 18.53 51.42 -22.49
CA LEU A 758 18.48 50.57 -21.30
C LEU A 758 19.82 50.55 -20.56
N GLN A 759 20.95 50.53 -21.26
CA GLN A 759 22.29 50.57 -20.64
C GLN A 759 22.59 51.90 -19.95
N ILE A 760 22.12 53.02 -20.50
CA ILE A 760 22.32 54.37 -19.95
C ILE A 760 21.23 54.74 -18.92
N GLU A 761 20.24 53.86 -18.68
CA GLU A 761 19.14 54.05 -17.72
C GLU A 761 18.30 55.32 -18.01
N LYS A 762 18.05 55.59 -19.29
CA LYS A 762 17.25 56.75 -19.78
C LYS A 762 16.09 56.34 -20.68
N PHE A 763 15.66 55.08 -20.62
CA PHE A 763 14.60 54.51 -21.44
C PHE A 763 13.27 55.28 -21.37
N THR A 764 12.79 55.63 -20.17
CA THR A 764 11.52 56.40 -20.02
C THR A 764 11.61 57.83 -20.55
N LYS A 765 12.83 58.38 -20.66
CA LYS A 765 13.09 59.72 -21.20
C LYS A 765 13.19 59.72 -22.72
N THR A 766 13.73 58.65 -23.30
CA THR A 766 13.90 58.51 -24.76
C THR A 766 12.62 58.04 -25.45
N PHE A 767 11.84 57.16 -24.81
CA PHE A 767 10.67 56.53 -25.43
C PHE A 767 9.36 56.88 -24.71
N ASN A 768 8.32 57.14 -25.50
CA ASN A 768 6.99 57.43 -24.96
C ASN A 768 6.29 56.14 -24.48
N MET A 769 6.25 55.93 -23.17
CA MET A 769 5.65 54.75 -22.54
C MET A 769 4.13 54.63 -22.75
N THR A 770 3.43 55.73 -23.07
CA THR A 770 1.98 55.70 -23.35
C THR A 770 1.65 55.02 -24.68
N ALA A 771 2.61 54.94 -25.61
CA ALA A 771 2.46 54.25 -26.89
C ALA A 771 2.70 52.74 -26.80
N LEU A 772 3.34 52.25 -25.73
CA LEU A 772 3.72 50.85 -25.56
C LEU A 772 2.52 49.87 -25.52
N PRO A 773 1.39 50.19 -24.84
CA PRO A 773 0.19 49.34 -24.91
C PRO A 773 -0.42 49.25 -26.32
N ASN A 774 -0.33 50.33 -27.11
CA ASN A 774 -0.80 50.33 -28.50
C ASN A 774 0.09 49.46 -29.39
N PHE A 775 1.41 49.48 -29.15
CA PHE A 775 2.34 48.57 -29.81
C PHE A 775 2.04 47.11 -29.46
N HIS A 776 1.82 46.79 -28.19
CA HIS A 776 1.42 45.45 -27.75
C HIS A 776 0.12 44.99 -28.43
N ALA A 777 -0.89 45.85 -28.56
CA ALA A 777 -2.13 45.51 -29.26
C ALA A 777 -1.92 45.23 -30.77
N LYS A 778 -1.00 45.94 -31.43
CA LYS A 778 -0.62 45.66 -32.83
C LYS A 778 0.17 44.35 -32.95
N LEU A 779 1.05 44.06 -31.99
CA LEU A 779 1.82 42.82 -31.94
C LEU A 779 0.90 41.59 -31.81
N ILE A 780 -0.15 41.66 -30.97
CA ILE A 780 -1.15 40.60 -30.87
C ILE A 780 -1.80 40.33 -32.23
N LYS A 781 -2.23 41.39 -32.93
CA LYS A 781 -2.82 41.24 -34.28
C LYS A 781 -1.84 40.62 -35.28
N LEU A 782 -0.56 40.97 -35.21
CA LEU A 782 0.47 40.35 -36.05
C LEU A 782 0.61 38.85 -35.75
N LEU A 783 0.67 38.47 -34.47
CA LEU A 783 0.75 37.07 -34.06
C LEU A 783 -0.50 36.27 -34.48
N GLU A 784 -1.69 36.85 -34.35
CA GLU A 784 -2.94 36.24 -34.83
C GLU A 784 -2.92 36.01 -36.34
N LEU A 785 -2.31 36.91 -37.12
CA LEU A 785 -2.16 36.75 -38.57
C LEU A 785 -1.14 35.66 -38.93
N LEU A 786 -0.04 35.57 -38.18
CA LEU A 786 0.98 34.54 -38.38
C LEU A 786 0.50 33.14 -37.99
N HIS A 787 -0.39 33.05 -36.99
CA HIS A 787 -0.92 31.79 -36.49
C HIS A 787 -2.12 31.27 -37.31
N LYS A 788 -2.68 32.06 -38.23
CA LYS A 788 -3.73 31.56 -39.12
C LYS A 788 -3.17 30.46 -40.02
N PRO A 789 -3.84 29.30 -40.13
CA PRO A 789 -3.43 28.26 -41.06
C PRO A 789 -3.39 28.87 -42.47
N LYS A 790 -2.29 28.65 -43.21
CA LYS A 790 -2.20 29.05 -44.61
C LYS A 790 -3.43 28.47 -45.33
N GLN A 791 -4.32 29.33 -45.79
CA GLN A 791 -5.31 28.92 -46.78
C GLN A 791 -4.51 28.58 -48.04
N ASP A 792 -4.34 27.28 -48.30
CA ASP A 792 -3.83 26.82 -49.58
C ASP A 792 -4.70 27.43 -50.68
N ARG A 793 -4.09 28.31 -51.48
CA ARG A 793 -4.68 28.72 -52.76
C ARG A 793 -4.86 27.45 -53.58
N PRO A 794 -6.02 27.22 -54.23
CA PRO A 794 -6.22 26.04 -55.07
C PRO A 794 -5.42 26.21 -56.35
N THR A 795 -4.14 25.84 -56.33
CA THR A 795 -3.37 25.53 -57.52
C THR A 795 -3.11 24.04 -57.50
N GLY A 796 -3.81 23.32 -58.37
CA GLY A 796 -3.77 21.88 -58.43
C GLY A 796 -2.36 21.34 -58.68
N GLY A 797 -2.13 20.13 -58.16
CA GLY A 797 -1.08 19.26 -58.63
C GLY A 797 -0.01 18.92 -57.59
N ARG A 798 -0.05 17.65 -57.19
CA ARG A 798 1.00 16.84 -56.56
C ARG A 798 1.23 16.99 -55.05
N TYR A 799 0.74 15.95 -54.38
CA TYR A 799 1.29 15.37 -53.16
C TYR A 799 2.82 15.46 -53.07
N SER A 800 3.30 16.08 -51.99
CA SER A 800 4.57 15.72 -51.35
C SER A 800 4.46 15.93 -49.84
N THR A 801 4.54 14.81 -49.16
CA THR A 801 4.96 14.54 -47.77
C THR A 801 5.26 15.73 -46.85
N GLY A 802 4.59 15.70 -45.69
CA GLY A 802 4.79 16.63 -44.59
C GLY A 802 6.14 16.50 -43.90
N SER A 803 6.59 17.63 -43.39
CA SER A 803 7.56 17.82 -42.31
C SER A 803 7.50 19.30 -41.93
N ILE A 804 7.00 19.60 -40.73
CA ILE A 804 7.41 20.58 -39.71
C ILE A 804 6.25 20.70 -38.73
#